data_AF-M0DL23-F1
#
_entry.id   AF-M0DL23-F1
#
_cell.length_a   1.000
_cell.length_b   1.000
_cell.length_c   1.000
_cell.angle_alpha   90.00
_cell.angle_beta   90.00
_cell.angle_gamma   90.00
#
_symmetry.space_group_name_H-M   'P 1'
#
loop_
_entity.id
_entity.type
_entity.pdbx_description
1 polymer ?
#
loop_
_entity_poly.entity_id
_entity_poly.type
_entity_poly.pdbx_seq_one_letter_code
_entity_poly.pdbx_strand_id
1 'polypeptide(L)'
;MGVAGAIGTAGCGSRGDGGPGDPSEAPTPRRFRIGDDGFEVAVGDGPFTELGVRGVNLGMAKPGRFPGEAAITRAEYDRWLAAMGELHVNVVRVYTVHPPAFYRALAAYNRSHAEPIYVLHGNWIGEETLREAGDATSVSAAFDRSFRQVIDAVHGATTVAPEPGYASGTYDADVSDYALGYVVGIEWPPAVVRETNRVGQPDGSEGQYLTAPDAPPFERWLAARLDAGVAYEIDEYGAQRPAAFTNWVTTDPLSHPSEPFVDEDAVSVDPDAVAATDAYDAGTFAAYHVYPYYPPLLNETPEYVDYVDHRGEPNSYAGYLNDLVGATDHPLLVAEFGVPSSRGIAQRDVHGRDQGRHTEAEQGEILAAMYEDVREADTAGGVVFSWHDEWFKRTWNLAPFSDPNRRPFWSNVQTPEQRFGLLSFDPADAVPLDGSPDAWEDAAVATPESDPTRIGDGGDDARELTAVRVTSDAAYLSVRLEFADLGAGVDWSETNYLLALGLTDRGARVLPYDTAATAPADFVVRLGGPDASRVTVDPRYDAFAYEYGAAAGLDLDRYRDPDPGVFAPLRMVINRGYTVPETGERVPFESVETGRLRYGNGNPDSPAYDSLADVHASPSTDAIEVRLPWLLLNVADPSRRRRLGDFWNEGLDAYETFEAIEVAAASYVPADAEGTATALDAPTNLTHAVPGVADGELRSLSFAPPTWDRPAYAERLKESGRAVGEVFERYTGRE
;
A
#
# COMPACT_ATOMS: atom_id res chain seq x y z
N MET A 1 -65.46 -38.24 3.85
CA MET A 1 -64.81 -38.22 5.18
C MET A 1 -64.41 -36.77 5.42
N GLY A 2 -65.28 -35.96 6.05
CA GLY A 2 -65.23 -35.61 7.48
C GLY A 2 -64.46 -34.28 7.60
N VAL A 3 -65.07 -33.09 7.53
CA VAL A 3 -65.96 -32.37 8.47
C VAL A 3 -65.26 -31.86 9.75
N ALA A 4 -65.49 -30.57 10.02
CA ALA A 4 -65.27 -29.77 11.23
C ALA A 4 -63.84 -29.21 11.45
N GLY A 5 -63.64 -27.97 11.86
CA GLY A 5 -64.57 -26.94 12.34
C GLY A 5 -63.78 -25.95 13.22
N ALA A 6 -64.02 -24.66 13.02
CA ALA A 6 -63.42 -23.54 13.75
C ALA A 6 -63.84 -23.50 15.24
N ILE A 7 -63.08 -22.75 16.04
CA ILE A 7 -63.50 -21.57 16.84
C ILE A 7 -62.39 -21.28 17.87
N GLY A 8 -61.97 -20.01 17.92
CA GLY A 8 -61.00 -19.51 18.90
C GLY A 8 -61.62 -18.99 20.19
N THR A 9 -60.76 -18.61 21.12
CA THR A 9 -61.04 -17.66 22.21
C THR A 9 -59.79 -16.83 22.49
N ALA A 10 -60.05 -15.55 22.79
CA ALA A 10 -59.15 -14.40 22.80
C ALA A 10 -58.42 -14.15 24.14
N GLY A 11 -57.47 -13.19 24.12
CA GLY A 11 -56.98 -12.45 25.30
C GLY A 11 -55.50 -12.04 25.18
N CYS A 12 -55.17 -10.95 24.48
CA CYS A 12 -54.89 -9.60 25.03
C CYS A 12 -53.47 -9.41 25.61
N GLY A 13 -52.65 -8.60 24.93
CA GLY A 13 -51.38 -8.06 25.43
C GLY A 13 -50.67 -7.14 24.42
N SER A 14 -51.07 -5.86 24.42
CA SER A 14 -50.42 -4.64 23.89
C SER A 14 -49.59 -4.67 22.59
N ARG A 15 -50.13 -3.96 21.60
CA ARG A 15 -49.44 -3.37 20.43
C ARG A 15 -48.38 -2.35 20.87
N GLY A 16 -47.21 -2.41 20.24
CA GLY A 16 -46.39 -1.25 19.88
C GLY A 16 -46.12 -1.39 18.38
N ASP A 17 -46.56 -0.41 17.59
CA ASP A 17 -46.48 -0.41 16.14
C ASP A 17 -45.02 -0.30 15.65
N GLY A 18 -44.69 -1.11 14.64
CA GLY A 18 -43.45 -1.04 13.87
C GLY A 18 -43.71 -1.67 12.51
N GLY A 19 -44.51 -1.00 11.68
CA GLY A 19 -44.75 -1.41 10.30
C GLY A 19 -43.50 -1.26 9.44
N PRO A 20 -43.41 -1.97 8.31
CA PRO A 20 -42.34 -1.76 7.34
C PRO A 20 -42.50 -0.36 6.73
N GLY A 21 -41.44 0.45 6.80
CA GLY A 21 -41.41 1.84 6.35
C GLY A 21 -41.80 2.01 4.88
N ASP A 22 -42.51 3.09 4.60
CA ASP A 22 -42.96 3.54 3.28
C ASP A 22 -41.74 3.99 2.42
N PRO A 23 -41.56 3.54 1.17
CA PRO A 23 -40.40 3.92 0.35
C PRO A 23 -40.44 5.37 -0.17
N SER A 24 -41.34 6.23 0.32
CA SER A 24 -41.60 7.57 -0.23
C SER A 24 -41.31 8.75 0.70
N GLU A 25 -40.77 8.54 1.91
CA GLU A 25 -40.26 9.67 2.70
C GLU A 25 -38.88 10.08 2.16
N ALA A 26 -38.79 11.32 1.66
CA ALA A 26 -37.50 11.93 1.36
C ALA A 26 -36.63 11.89 2.62
N PRO A 27 -35.33 11.59 2.51
CA PRO A 27 -34.44 11.58 3.67
C PRO A 27 -34.53 12.92 4.41
N THR A 28 -34.52 12.86 5.74
CA THR A 28 -34.52 14.08 6.56
C THR A 28 -33.23 14.86 6.26
N PRO A 29 -33.33 16.16 5.88
CA PRO A 29 -32.17 16.95 5.48
C PRO A 29 -31.10 16.98 6.58
N ARG A 30 -29.83 16.98 6.19
CA ARG A 30 -28.71 17.12 7.14
C ARG A 30 -27.95 18.42 6.91
N ARG A 31 -27.50 19.02 8.02
CA ARG A 31 -26.63 20.20 8.02
C ARG A 31 -25.35 19.84 8.77
N PHE A 32 -24.22 20.29 8.22
CA PHE A 32 -22.90 20.04 8.78
C PHE A 32 -22.23 21.37 9.11
N ARG A 33 -21.46 21.41 10.19
CA ARG A 33 -20.60 22.55 10.51
C ARG A 33 -19.37 22.09 11.28
N ILE A 34 -18.43 23.00 11.46
CA ILE A 34 -17.32 22.87 12.40
C ILE A 34 -17.69 23.60 13.70
N GLY A 35 -17.73 22.85 14.81
CA GLY A 35 -17.85 23.35 16.18
C GLY A 35 -16.47 23.54 16.82
N ASP A 36 -16.44 23.71 18.14
CA ASP A 36 -15.18 23.96 18.87
C ASP A 36 -14.22 22.76 18.80
N ASP A 37 -14.75 21.53 18.84
CA ASP A 37 -13.96 20.29 18.93
C ASP A 37 -13.93 19.48 17.61
N GLY A 38 -14.57 19.95 16.54
CA GLY A 38 -14.57 19.25 15.24
C GLY A 38 -15.90 19.30 14.49
N PHE A 39 -16.21 18.23 13.77
CA PHE A 39 -17.42 18.15 12.96
C PHE A 39 -18.67 17.99 13.83
N GLU A 40 -19.74 18.67 13.43
CA GLU A 40 -21.06 18.49 14.00
C GLU A 40 -22.11 18.27 12.90
N VAL A 41 -23.11 17.44 13.20
CA VAL A 41 -24.24 17.15 12.32
C VAL A 41 -25.57 17.49 12.99
N ALA A 42 -26.49 18.09 12.24
CA ALA A 42 -27.88 18.27 12.63
C ALA A 42 -28.80 17.56 11.64
N VAL A 43 -29.74 16.75 12.14
CA VAL A 43 -30.75 16.05 11.33
C VAL A 43 -32.07 16.81 11.43
N GLY A 44 -32.53 17.35 10.30
CA GLY A 44 -33.71 18.22 10.21
C GLY A 44 -33.56 19.47 11.08
N ASP A 45 -34.58 19.73 11.89
CA ASP A 45 -34.60 20.83 12.86
C ASP A 45 -33.99 20.44 14.24
N GLY A 46 -33.33 19.28 14.32
CA GLY A 46 -32.64 18.83 15.52
C GLY A 46 -31.45 19.73 15.90
N PRO A 47 -30.92 19.57 17.14
CA PRO A 47 -29.67 20.21 17.52
C PRO A 47 -28.50 19.64 16.73
N PHE A 48 -27.41 20.40 16.66
CA PHE A 48 -26.12 19.87 16.24
C PHE A 48 -25.57 18.93 17.32
N THR A 49 -24.99 17.81 16.89
CA THR A 49 -24.28 16.84 17.73
C THR A 49 -22.91 16.58 17.14
N GLU A 50 -21.92 16.34 17.99
CA GLU A 50 -20.56 16.01 17.58
C GLU A 50 -20.51 14.77 16.68
N LEU A 51 -19.54 14.74 15.78
CA LEU A 51 -19.27 13.66 14.84
C LEU A 51 -17.75 13.44 14.80
N GLY A 52 -17.28 12.41 15.50
CA GLY A 52 -15.89 11.97 15.41
C GLY A 52 -15.63 11.20 14.12
N VAL A 53 -14.59 11.58 13.36
CA VAL A 53 -14.29 10.93 12.07
C VAL A 53 -13.58 9.59 12.28
N ARG A 54 -14.24 8.50 11.87
CA ARG A 54 -13.75 7.13 11.74
C ARG A 54 -13.70 6.80 10.25
N GLY A 55 -12.62 7.24 9.60
CA GLY A 55 -12.56 7.34 8.14
C GLY A 55 -11.69 6.31 7.45
N VAL A 56 -11.99 6.06 6.17
CA VAL A 56 -11.06 5.41 5.22
C VAL A 56 -10.97 6.21 3.92
N ASN A 57 -9.76 6.28 3.36
CA ASN A 57 -9.55 6.84 2.02
C ASN A 57 -9.91 5.82 0.95
N LEU A 58 -10.57 6.26 -0.12
CA LEU A 58 -11.00 5.41 -1.22
C LEU A 58 -10.48 5.97 -2.55
N GLY A 59 -9.50 5.28 -3.12
CA GLY A 59 -9.01 5.53 -4.47
C GLY A 59 -9.92 4.97 -5.57
N MET A 60 -9.51 5.17 -6.82
CA MET A 60 -10.26 4.72 -8.01
C MET A 60 -9.57 3.57 -8.76
N ALA A 61 -8.44 3.06 -8.26
CA ALA A 61 -7.71 1.98 -8.89
C ALA A 61 -8.23 0.59 -8.48
N LYS A 62 -8.00 -0.39 -9.35
CA LYS A 62 -8.16 -1.83 -9.06
C LYS A 62 -7.24 -2.63 -9.99
N PRO A 63 -6.97 -3.92 -9.73
CA PRO A 63 -6.07 -4.70 -10.55
C PRO A 63 -6.42 -4.66 -12.05
N GLY A 64 -5.41 -4.46 -12.89
CA GLY A 64 -5.51 -4.32 -14.34
C GLY A 64 -6.03 -2.98 -14.84
N ARG A 65 -6.22 -1.98 -13.96
CA ARG A 65 -6.76 -0.66 -14.30
C ARG A 65 -5.97 0.46 -13.65
N PHE A 66 -5.66 1.49 -14.43
CA PHE A 66 -5.21 2.76 -13.87
C PHE A 66 -6.39 3.51 -13.22
N PRO A 67 -6.15 4.32 -12.17
CA PRO A 67 -7.22 5.08 -11.51
C PRO A 67 -8.01 5.94 -12.49
N GLY A 68 -7.33 6.57 -13.47
CA GLY A 68 -7.95 7.41 -14.49
C GLY A 68 -8.88 6.68 -15.48
N GLU A 69 -8.93 5.34 -15.46
CA GLU A 69 -9.93 4.56 -16.21
C GLU A 69 -11.30 4.51 -15.51
N ALA A 70 -11.39 4.94 -14.25
CA ALA A 70 -12.63 5.02 -13.49
C ALA A 70 -13.44 3.70 -13.48
N ALA A 71 -12.72 2.57 -13.32
CA ALA A 71 -13.19 1.25 -13.71
C ALA A 71 -13.92 0.45 -12.59
N ILE A 72 -14.04 1.01 -11.39
CA ILE A 72 -14.77 0.36 -10.29
C ILE A 72 -16.27 0.38 -10.61
N THR A 73 -16.88 -0.79 -10.48
CA THR A 73 -18.26 -1.04 -10.82
C THR A 73 -19.18 -0.76 -9.65
N ARG A 74 -20.49 -0.60 -9.96
CA ARG A 74 -21.52 -0.43 -8.93
C ARG A 74 -21.52 -1.56 -7.90
N ALA A 75 -21.41 -2.80 -8.35
CA ALA A 75 -21.43 -3.97 -7.47
C ALA A 75 -20.19 -4.04 -6.56
N GLU A 76 -19.03 -3.55 -7.01
CA GLU A 76 -17.84 -3.43 -6.16
C GLU A 76 -18.07 -2.37 -5.07
N TYR A 77 -18.54 -1.17 -5.43
CA TYR A 77 -18.87 -0.14 -4.44
C TYR A 77 -19.94 -0.59 -3.43
N ASP A 78 -21.00 -1.28 -3.88
CA ASP A 78 -22.04 -1.79 -2.97
C ASP A 78 -21.45 -2.76 -1.93
N ARG A 79 -20.56 -3.67 -2.35
CA ARG A 79 -19.88 -4.60 -1.42
C ARG A 79 -18.93 -3.86 -0.48
N TRP A 80 -18.16 -2.92 -1.00
CA TRP A 80 -17.16 -2.20 -0.22
C TRP A 80 -17.81 -1.31 0.83
N LEU A 81 -18.86 -0.56 0.49
CA LEU A 81 -19.60 0.25 1.46
C LEU A 81 -20.28 -0.60 2.54
N ALA A 82 -20.80 -1.77 2.19
CA ALA A 82 -21.34 -2.71 3.17
C ALA A 82 -20.26 -3.18 4.16
N ALA A 83 -19.10 -3.60 3.65
CA ALA A 83 -17.98 -4.02 4.50
C ALA A 83 -17.38 -2.87 5.34
N MET A 84 -17.34 -1.65 4.81
CA MET A 84 -16.98 -0.44 5.59
C MET A 84 -17.92 -0.23 6.76
N GLY A 85 -19.23 -0.36 6.54
CA GLY A 85 -20.24 -0.28 7.59
C GLY A 85 -20.08 -1.32 8.68
N GLU A 86 -19.75 -2.56 8.31
CA GLU A 86 -19.43 -3.65 9.24
C GLU A 86 -18.19 -3.36 10.11
N LEU A 87 -17.30 -2.48 9.64
CA LEU A 87 -16.10 -2.03 10.36
C LEU A 87 -16.29 -0.68 11.06
N HIS A 88 -17.53 -0.22 11.23
CA HIS A 88 -17.86 1.05 11.91
C HIS A 88 -17.23 2.30 11.28
N VAL A 89 -16.88 2.23 9.99
CA VAL A 89 -16.49 3.39 9.19
C VAL A 89 -17.71 4.30 9.05
N ASN A 90 -17.56 5.56 9.45
CA ASN A 90 -18.62 6.57 9.27
C ASN A 90 -18.27 7.60 8.18
N VAL A 91 -17.03 7.65 7.71
CA VAL A 91 -16.58 8.59 6.67
C VAL A 91 -15.76 7.86 5.61
N VAL A 92 -16.07 8.13 4.34
CA VAL A 92 -15.21 7.79 3.20
C VAL A 92 -14.67 9.08 2.60
N ARG A 93 -13.34 9.21 2.50
CA ARG A 93 -12.72 10.31 1.76
C ARG A 93 -12.40 9.86 0.34
N VAL A 94 -12.83 10.64 -0.64
CA VAL A 94 -12.48 10.47 -2.07
C VAL A 94 -11.70 11.68 -2.57
N TYR A 95 -10.73 11.49 -3.45
CA TYR A 95 -9.82 12.55 -3.89
C TYR A 95 -10.40 13.43 -5.00
N THR A 96 -11.25 12.83 -5.82
CA THR A 96 -11.80 13.45 -7.03
C THR A 96 -13.17 12.84 -7.32
N VAL A 97 -13.81 13.30 -8.38
CA VAL A 97 -15.08 12.74 -8.82
C VAL A 97 -14.89 11.26 -9.19
N HIS A 98 -15.58 10.38 -8.46
CA HIS A 98 -15.64 8.94 -8.73
C HIS A 98 -16.66 8.63 -9.85
N PRO A 99 -16.74 7.39 -10.40
CA PRO A 99 -17.77 7.07 -11.37
C PRO A 99 -19.17 7.28 -10.77
N PRO A 100 -20.22 7.62 -11.56
CA PRO A 100 -21.59 7.76 -11.05
C PRO A 100 -22.10 6.55 -10.25
N ALA A 101 -21.51 5.37 -10.49
CA ALA A 101 -21.74 4.17 -9.72
C ALA A 101 -21.48 4.33 -8.20
N PHE A 102 -20.46 5.10 -7.80
CA PHE A 102 -20.13 5.37 -6.40
C PHE A 102 -21.28 6.12 -5.71
N TYR A 103 -21.70 7.26 -6.26
CA TYR A 103 -22.78 8.10 -5.69
C TYR A 103 -24.09 7.32 -5.57
N ARG A 104 -24.43 6.52 -6.59
CA ARG A 104 -25.62 5.66 -6.52
C ARG A 104 -25.49 4.53 -5.48
N ALA A 105 -24.28 4.02 -5.24
CA ALA A 105 -23.99 3.02 -4.21
C ALA A 105 -24.13 3.63 -2.81
N LEU A 106 -23.49 4.78 -2.58
CA LEU A 106 -23.58 5.53 -1.32
C LEU A 106 -25.03 5.90 -0.99
N ALA A 107 -25.77 6.45 -1.96
CA ALA A 107 -27.17 6.78 -1.79
C ALA A 107 -28.03 5.53 -1.46
N ALA A 108 -27.72 4.37 -2.04
CA ALA A 108 -28.45 3.14 -1.75
C ALA A 108 -28.12 2.60 -0.36
N TYR A 109 -26.84 2.59 0.01
CA TYR A 109 -26.38 2.18 1.34
C TYR A 109 -27.04 3.05 2.41
N ASN A 110 -26.96 4.38 2.31
CA ASN A 110 -27.48 5.29 3.33
C ASN A 110 -29.01 5.33 3.45
N ARG A 111 -29.75 4.88 2.42
CA ARG A 111 -31.22 4.71 2.52
C ARG A 111 -31.62 3.47 3.31
N SER A 112 -30.75 2.46 3.40
CA SER A 112 -31.05 1.19 4.05
C SER A 112 -30.38 1.01 5.41
N HIS A 113 -29.55 1.95 5.84
CA HIS A 113 -28.80 1.88 7.11
C HIS A 113 -29.12 3.08 8.00
N ALA A 114 -29.28 2.80 9.30
CA ALA A 114 -29.56 3.83 10.30
C ALA A 114 -28.32 4.71 10.56
N GLU A 115 -27.14 4.08 10.56
CA GLU A 115 -25.84 4.73 10.64
C GLU A 115 -25.33 4.96 9.20
N PRO A 116 -25.34 6.22 8.72
CA PRO A 116 -24.89 6.50 7.37
C PRO A 116 -23.36 6.52 7.29
N ILE A 117 -22.85 6.27 6.09
CA ILE A 117 -21.48 6.63 5.71
C ILE A 117 -21.55 8.01 5.06
N TYR A 118 -20.79 8.97 5.59
CA TYR A 118 -20.61 10.28 5.02
C TYR A 118 -19.46 10.30 4.01
N VAL A 119 -19.45 11.26 3.11
CA VAL A 119 -18.35 11.50 2.16
C VAL A 119 -17.66 12.82 2.46
N LEU A 120 -16.33 12.78 2.62
CA LEU A 120 -15.46 13.95 2.48
C LEU A 120 -14.95 13.98 1.04
N HIS A 121 -15.31 15.01 0.30
CA HIS A 121 -15.03 15.05 -1.13
C HIS A 121 -13.84 15.96 -1.46
N GLY A 122 -12.86 15.40 -2.14
CA GLY A 122 -11.70 16.14 -2.62
C GLY A 122 -11.92 16.83 -3.97
N ASN A 123 -11.11 17.85 -4.23
CA ASN A 123 -10.96 18.44 -5.56
C ASN A 123 -9.49 18.34 -5.97
N TRP A 124 -9.12 17.17 -6.48
CA TRP A 124 -7.75 16.87 -6.89
C TRP A 124 -7.31 17.66 -8.12
N ILE A 125 -6.07 18.13 -8.08
CA ILE A 125 -5.32 18.67 -9.22
C ILE A 125 -4.00 17.91 -9.35
N GLY A 126 -3.59 17.61 -10.58
CA GLY A 126 -2.36 16.85 -10.81
C GLY A 126 -1.10 17.60 -10.38
N GLU A 127 -0.22 16.92 -9.66
CA GLU A 127 1.07 17.48 -9.25
C GLU A 127 1.89 17.96 -10.46
N GLU A 128 1.98 17.14 -11.52
CA GLU A 128 2.68 17.51 -12.75
C GLU A 128 2.08 18.78 -13.37
N THR A 129 0.75 18.89 -13.39
CA THR A 129 0.05 20.08 -13.89
C THR A 129 0.40 21.33 -13.07
N LEU A 130 0.50 21.21 -11.74
CA LEU A 130 0.94 22.31 -10.87
C LEU A 130 2.41 22.68 -11.13
N ARG A 131 3.29 21.69 -11.28
CA ARG A 131 4.73 21.90 -11.55
C ARG A 131 4.96 22.55 -12.91
N GLU A 132 4.26 22.10 -13.96
CA GLU A 132 4.31 22.67 -15.31
C GLU A 132 3.77 24.10 -15.34
N ALA A 133 2.72 24.38 -14.57
CA ALA A 133 2.16 25.71 -14.39
C ALA A 133 3.14 26.68 -13.69
N GLY A 134 3.97 26.18 -12.78
CA GLY A 134 4.95 26.96 -12.01
C GLY A 134 4.34 27.78 -10.88
N ASP A 135 3.17 28.39 -11.09
CA ASP A 135 2.38 29.09 -10.06
C ASP A 135 0.90 28.68 -10.08
N ALA A 136 0.26 28.69 -8.91
CA ALA A 136 -1.11 28.21 -8.74
C ALA A 136 -2.17 29.12 -9.37
N THR A 137 -1.87 30.41 -9.62
CA THR A 137 -2.86 31.34 -10.17
C THR A 137 -3.23 30.99 -11.61
N SER A 138 -2.29 30.42 -12.36
CA SER A 138 -2.48 29.96 -13.73
C SER A 138 -3.53 28.84 -13.88
N VAL A 139 -3.74 28.03 -12.82
CA VAL A 139 -4.71 26.92 -12.81
C VAL A 139 -6.06 27.29 -12.20
N SER A 140 -6.25 28.53 -11.73
CA SER A 140 -7.47 28.96 -11.00
C SER A 140 -8.77 28.60 -11.72
N ALA A 141 -8.87 28.91 -13.02
CA ALA A 141 -10.10 28.66 -13.77
C ALA A 141 -10.37 27.17 -13.96
N ALA A 142 -9.33 26.32 -14.06
CA ALA A 142 -9.51 24.87 -14.14
C ALA A 142 -9.92 24.31 -12.78
N PHE A 143 -9.31 24.80 -11.71
CA PHE A 143 -9.65 24.45 -10.33
C PHE A 143 -11.10 24.79 -9.98
N ASP A 144 -11.55 26.02 -10.25
CA ASP A 144 -12.92 26.48 -9.99
C ASP A 144 -13.95 25.65 -10.76
N ARG A 145 -13.67 25.32 -12.03
CA ARG A 145 -14.54 24.45 -12.83
C ARG A 145 -14.63 23.04 -12.26
N SER A 146 -13.49 22.47 -11.88
CA SER A 146 -13.42 21.13 -11.28
C SER A 146 -14.18 21.10 -9.94
N PHE A 147 -14.05 22.14 -9.11
CA PHE A 147 -14.74 22.20 -7.83
C PHE A 147 -16.26 22.31 -7.99
N ARG A 148 -16.73 23.12 -8.95
CA ARG A 148 -18.17 23.16 -9.29
C ARG A 148 -18.68 21.79 -9.76
N GLN A 149 -17.90 21.09 -10.58
CA GLN A 149 -18.26 19.74 -11.03
C GLN A 149 -18.34 18.75 -9.86
N VAL A 150 -17.45 18.85 -8.87
CA VAL A 150 -17.53 18.07 -7.62
C VAL A 150 -18.85 18.35 -6.89
N ILE A 151 -19.18 19.63 -6.68
CA ILE A 151 -20.43 20.04 -6.02
C ILE A 151 -21.63 19.49 -6.80
N ASP A 152 -21.71 19.71 -8.11
CA ASP A 152 -22.84 19.23 -8.91
C ASP A 152 -22.96 17.70 -8.92
N ALA A 153 -21.84 16.97 -8.84
CA ALA A 153 -21.84 15.51 -8.76
C ALA A 153 -22.41 15.01 -7.42
N VAL A 154 -22.07 15.68 -6.32
CA VAL A 154 -22.63 15.41 -4.98
C VAL A 154 -24.14 15.64 -4.95
N HIS A 155 -24.63 16.69 -5.60
CA HIS A 155 -26.06 17.01 -5.72
C HIS A 155 -26.79 16.18 -6.80
N GLY A 156 -26.10 15.27 -7.50
CA GLY A 156 -26.70 14.45 -8.55
C GLY A 156 -27.30 15.29 -9.70
N ALA A 157 -26.67 16.41 -10.02
CA ALA A 157 -27.21 17.46 -10.88
C ALA A 157 -26.36 17.72 -12.15
N THR A 158 -25.46 16.80 -12.51
CA THR A 158 -24.55 17.00 -13.65
C THR A 158 -24.36 15.79 -14.55
N THR A 159 -23.85 16.05 -15.76
CA THR A 159 -23.35 15.04 -16.67
C THR A 159 -21.97 15.47 -17.14
N VAL A 160 -20.97 14.65 -16.82
CA VAL A 160 -19.57 14.89 -17.17
C VAL A 160 -19.27 14.14 -18.46
N ALA A 161 -18.76 14.85 -19.46
CA ALA A 161 -18.34 14.25 -20.72
C ALA A 161 -17.07 13.39 -20.50
N PRO A 162 -16.86 12.29 -21.25
CA PRO A 162 -15.65 11.49 -21.14
C PRO A 162 -14.38 12.29 -21.46
N GLU A 163 -13.42 12.24 -20.55
CA GLU A 163 -12.08 12.81 -20.70
C GLU A 163 -11.03 11.80 -20.19
N PRO A 164 -9.90 11.58 -20.90
CA PRO A 164 -8.86 10.67 -20.43
C PRO A 164 -8.36 11.07 -19.04
N GLY A 165 -8.32 10.10 -18.12
CA GLY A 165 -7.85 10.34 -16.75
C GLY A 165 -8.94 10.70 -15.75
N TYR A 166 -10.18 10.95 -16.21
CA TYR A 166 -11.28 11.42 -15.36
C TYR A 166 -12.51 10.52 -15.45
N ALA A 167 -13.24 10.41 -14.33
CA ALA A 167 -14.54 9.76 -14.31
C ALA A 167 -15.57 10.57 -15.12
N SER A 168 -16.53 9.87 -15.74
CA SER A 168 -17.54 10.50 -16.60
C SER A 168 -18.88 9.79 -16.52
N GLY A 169 -19.92 10.43 -17.05
CA GLY A 169 -21.28 9.93 -17.09
C GLY A 169 -22.28 10.87 -16.44
N THR A 170 -23.51 10.39 -16.28
CA THR A 170 -24.60 11.13 -15.65
C THR A 170 -24.65 10.83 -14.15
N TYR A 171 -24.48 11.88 -13.36
CA TYR A 171 -24.60 11.89 -11.90
C TYR A 171 -26.03 12.29 -11.59
N ASP A 172 -26.83 11.32 -11.13
CA ASP A 172 -28.29 11.42 -10.91
C ASP A 172 -28.70 10.92 -9.51
N ALA A 173 -27.71 10.69 -8.65
CA ALA A 173 -27.92 10.33 -7.26
C ALA A 173 -27.45 11.48 -6.38
N ASP A 174 -28.41 12.17 -5.79
CA ASP A 174 -28.14 13.17 -4.75
C ASP A 174 -27.67 12.47 -3.47
N VAL A 175 -26.44 12.78 -3.07
CA VAL A 175 -25.82 12.35 -1.81
C VAL A 175 -25.46 13.56 -0.94
N SER A 176 -26.00 14.73 -1.25
CA SER A 176 -25.66 15.98 -0.58
C SER A 176 -25.95 15.93 0.92
N ASP A 177 -27.04 15.29 1.35
CA ASP A 177 -27.33 15.02 2.78
C ASP A 177 -26.27 14.16 3.49
N TYR A 178 -25.35 13.55 2.76
CA TYR A 178 -24.27 12.73 3.30
C TYR A 178 -22.89 13.27 2.95
N ALA A 179 -22.78 14.43 2.28
CA ALA A 179 -21.51 15.09 2.04
C ALA A 179 -21.13 15.93 3.27
N LEU A 180 -20.17 15.43 4.04
CA LEU A 180 -19.69 16.03 5.28
C LEU A 180 -18.94 17.34 5.03
N GLY A 181 -18.26 17.46 3.90
CA GLY A 181 -17.47 18.63 3.54
C GLY A 181 -16.54 18.40 2.37
N TYR A 182 -15.76 19.43 2.06
CA TYR A 182 -14.81 19.45 0.95
C TYR A 182 -13.37 19.62 1.44
N VAL A 183 -12.45 18.82 0.91
CA VAL A 183 -11.00 18.92 1.19
C VAL A 183 -10.26 19.10 -0.13
N VAL A 184 -10.03 20.33 -0.55
CA VAL A 184 -9.53 20.62 -1.90
C VAL A 184 -8.00 20.49 -2.00
N GLY A 185 -7.48 20.24 -3.20
CA GLY A 185 -6.04 20.21 -3.45
C GLY A 185 -5.37 18.86 -3.20
N ILE A 186 -4.05 18.91 -3.05
CA ILE A 186 -3.13 17.78 -2.86
C ILE A 186 -2.04 18.18 -1.85
N GLU A 187 -1.09 17.29 -1.59
CA GLU A 187 0.20 17.64 -0.97
C GLU A 187 0.92 18.66 -1.88
N TRP A 188 0.95 19.93 -1.46
CA TRP A 188 1.34 21.05 -2.33
C TRP A 188 2.85 21.05 -2.61
N PRO A 189 3.28 21.11 -3.90
CA PRO A 189 4.70 21.21 -4.20
C PRO A 189 5.30 22.52 -3.66
N PRO A 190 6.32 22.48 -2.79
CA PRO A 190 6.91 23.67 -2.16
C PRO A 190 7.34 24.74 -3.17
N ALA A 191 7.88 24.30 -4.32
CA ALA A 191 8.30 25.20 -5.39
C ALA A 191 7.13 26.04 -5.95
N VAL A 192 5.94 25.45 -6.08
CA VAL A 192 4.75 26.14 -6.61
C VAL A 192 4.18 27.12 -5.59
N VAL A 193 4.15 26.73 -4.31
CA VAL A 193 3.74 27.61 -3.21
C VAL A 193 4.66 28.82 -3.15
N ARG A 194 5.98 28.62 -3.15
CA ARG A 194 6.98 29.71 -3.13
C ARG A 194 6.87 30.64 -4.31
N GLU A 195 6.72 30.10 -5.51
CA GLU A 195 6.60 30.91 -6.71
C GLU A 195 5.31 31.74 -6.70
N THR A 196 4.19 31.14 -6.30
CA THR A 196 2.91 31.84 -6.11
C THR A 196 3.05 32.98 -5.10
N ASN A 197 3.69 32.71 -3.97
CA ASN A 197 3.96 33.71 -2.93
C ASN A 197 4.89 34.83 -3.41
N ARG A 198 5.82 34.53 -4.33
CA ARG A 198 6.77 35.51 -4.89
C ARG A 198 6.13 36.42 -5.94
N VAL A 199 5.25 35.90 -6.80
CA VAL A 199 4.65 36.63 -7.92
C VAL A 199 3.32 37.29 -7.59
N GLY A 200 2.63 36.80 -6.55
CA GLY A 200 1.33 37.30 -6.13
C GLY A 200 1.37 38.74 -5.64
N GLN A 201 0.26 39.46 -5.82
CA GLN A 201 0.11 40.81 -5.29
C GLN A 201 -0.18 40.76 -3.79
N PRO A 202 0.26 41.78 -3.02
CA PRO A 202 0.10 41.82 -1.56
C PRO A 202 -1.32 42.18 -1.10
N ASP A 203 -2.22 42.54 -1.99
CA ASP A 203 -3.58 42.98 -1.62
C ASP A 203 -4.43 41.78 -1.15
N GLY A 204 -5.16 41.94 -0.05
CA GLY A 204 -5.94 40.89 0.61
C GLY A 204 -7.10 40.34 -0.23
N SER A 205 -7.53 39.11 0.06
CA SER A 205 -8.78 38.54 -0.50
C SER A 205 -9.91 38.69 0.51
N GLU A 206 -10.88 39.57 0.21
CA GLU A 206 -12.14 39.71 0.94
C GLU A 206 -13.23 38.89 0.22
N GLY A 207 -13.29 37.59 0.48
CA GLY A 207 -14.40 36.75 0.01
C GLY A 207 -15.68 36.98 0.83
N GLN A 208 -16.81 36.49 0.32
CA GLN A 208 -18.10 36.66 0.99
C GLN A 208 -18.23 35.72 2.21
N TYR A 209 -17.71 34.51 2.08
CA TYR A 209 -17.83 33.40 3.03
C TYR A 209 -16.49 33.05 3.67
N LEU A 210 -15.39 33.19 2.91
CA LEU A 210 -14.03 32.93 3.37
C LEU A 210 -13.12 34.11 3.09
N THR A 211 -12.26 34.44 4.04
CA THR A 211 -11.33 35.58 3.94
C THR A 211 -9.92 35.21 4.36
N ALA A 212 -8.95 35.92 3.80
CA ALA A 212 -7.52 35.77 4.11
C ALA A 212 -6.81 37.14 3.97
N PRO A 213 -7.11 38.12 4.84
CA PRO A 213 -6.70 39.52 4.64
C PRO A 213 -5.18 39.72 4.74
N ASP A 214 -4.52 39.01 5.66
CA ASP A 214 -3.09 39.16 5.99
C ASP A 214 -2.25 37.92 5.61
N ALA A 215 -2.78 37.04 4.77
CA ALA A 215 -2.14 35.78 4.40
C ALA A 215 -1.12 35.92 3.25
N PRO A 216 -0.19 34.98 3.04
CA PRO A 216 0.61 34.96 1.81
C PRO A 216 -0.27 34.72 0.55
N PRO A 217 0.22 35.09 -0.66
CA PRO A 217 -0.58 34.98 -1.87
C PRO A 217 -1.17 33.60 -2.18
N PHE A 218 -0.51 32.52 -1.78
CA PHE A 218 -0.97 31.15 -2.01
C PHE A 218 -2.21 30.82 -1.16
N GLU A 219 -2.19 31.16 0.11
CA GLU A 219 -3.32 31.00 1.04
C GLU A 219 -4.48 31.91 0.63
N ARG A 220 -4.21 33.13 0.15
CA ARG A 220 -5.24 33.98 -0.49
C ARG A 220 -5.83 33.34 -1.73
N TRP A 221 -5.00 32.68 -2.53
CA TRP A 221 -5.49 31.92 -3.68
C TRP A 221 -6.42 30.79 -3.22
N LEU A 222 -6.03 30.00 -2.21
CA LEU A 222 -6.87 28.95 -1.62
C LEU A 222 -8.19 29.50 -1.09
N ALA A 223 -8.16 30.55 -0.27
CA ALA A 223 -9.34 31.21 0.27
C ALA A 223 -10.30 31.64 -0.85
N ALA A 224 -9.78 32.26 -1.91
CA ALA A 224 -10.60 32.69 -3.04
C ALA A 224 -11.20 31.52 -3.85
N ARG A 225 -10.50 30.38 -3.98
CA ARG A 225 -11.04 29.19 -4.66
C ARG A 225 -12.11 28.50 -3.82
N LEU A 226 -11.89 28.39 -2.50
CA LEU A 226 -12.86 27.84 -1.56
C LEU A 226 -14.11 28.72 -1.48
N ASP A 227 -13.95 30.03 -1.33
CA ASP A 227 -15.04 31.01 -1.31
C ASP A 227 -15.92 30.90 -2.56
N ALA A 228 -15.30 30.78 -3.74
CA ALA A 228 -16.01 30.63 -5.01
C ALA A 228 -16.82 29.32 -5.11
N GLY A 229 -16.32 28.23 -4.51
CA GLY A 229 -17.06 26.96 -4.46
C GLY A 229 -18.20 26.98 -3.45
N VAL A 230 -17.96 27.51 -2.25
CA VAL A 230 -18.98 27.72 -1.21
C VAL A 230 -20.10 28.61 -1.73
N ALA A 231 -19.75 29.75 -2.34
CA ALA A 231 -20.72 30.65 -2.95
C ALA A 231 -21.56 29.95 -4.02
N TYR A 232 -20.93 29.14 -4.87
CA TYR A 232 -21.64 28.38 -5.88
C TYR A 232 -22.63 27.37 -5.27
N GLU A 233 -22.24 26.62 -4.24
CA GLU A 233 -23.13 25.67 -3.60
C GLU A 233 -24.32 26.36 -2.91
N ILE A 234 -24.08 27.49 -2.25
CA ILE A 234 -25.14 28.27 -1.61
C ILE A 234 -26.09 28.85 -2.66
N ASP A 235 -25.58 29.44 -3.74
CA ASP A 235 -26.39 30.11 -4.75
C ASP A 235 -27.22 29.11 -5.58
N GLU A 236 -26.65 27.98 -5.95
CA GLU A 236 -27.31 26.99 -6.82
C GLU A 236 -28.19 26.00 -6.04
N TYR A 237 -27.72 25.56 -4.86
CA TYR A 237 -28.35 24.48 -4.10
C TYR A 237 -28.89 24.90 -2.73
N GLY A 238 -28.62 26.13 -2.28
CA GLY A 238 -29.07 26.61 -0.97
C GLY A 238 -28.43 25.87 0.21
N ALA A 239 -27.26 25.27 0.00
CA ALA A 239 -26.54 24.47 0.99
C ALA A 239 -25.14 25.04 1.25
N GLN A 240 -24.63 24.80 2.45
CA GLN A 240 -23.25 25.09 2.85
C GLN A 240 -22.72 23.89 3.64
N ARG A 241 -21.42 23.61 3.51
CA ARG A 241 -20.74 22.48 4.14
C ARG A 241 -19.33 22.87 4.53
N PRO A 242 -18.77 22.33 5.62
CA PRO A 242 -17.37 22.52 5.99
C PRO A 242 -16.43 22.41 4.80
N ALA A 243 -15.45 23.31 4.74
CA ALA A 243 -14.47 23.34 3.65
C ALA A 243 -13.06 23.53 4.19
N ALA A 244 -12.13 22.77 3.62
CA ALA A 244 -10.71 22.81 3.94
C ALA A 244 -9.89 22.57 2.67
N PHE A 245 -8.57 22.68 2.82
CA PHE A 245 -7.61 22.26 1.81
C PHE A 245 -6.65 21.23 2.41
N THR A 246 -6.13 20.34 1.56
CA THR A 246 -5.13 19.35 1.97
C THR A 246 -3.85 20.07 2.38
N ASN A 247 -3.27 19.67 3.50
CA ASN A 247 -1.90 19.99 3.89
C ASN A 247 -1.19 18.73 4.37
N TRP A 248 0.11 18.84 4.63
CA TRP A 248 0.99 17.73 5.01
C TRP A 248 2.27 18.32 5.63
N VAL A 249 3.05 17.50 6.33
CA VAL A 249 4.27 17.87 7.07
C VAL A 249 5.23 18.83 6.33
N THR A 250 5.56 18.58 5.05
CA THR A 250 6.45 19.41 4.19
C THR A 250 6.06 20.90 4.13
N THR A 251 4.75 21.20 4.24
CA THR A 251 4.23 22.57 4.12
C THR A 251 3.41 22.96 5.33
N ASP A 252 3.61 22.31 6.47
CA ASP A 252 2.97 22.69 7.72
C ASP A 252 3.50 24.06 8.23
N PRO A 253 2.82 24.71 9.19
CA PRO A 253 3.23 26.00 9.72
C PRO A 253 4.28 25.91 10.84
N LEU A 254 4.77 24.71 11.17
CA LEU A 254 5.80 24.50 12.19
C LEU A 254 7.19 24.85 11.62
N SER A 255 8.17 24.97 12.50
CA SER A 255 9.58 25.13 12.10
C SER A 255 10.32 23.85 12.42
N HIS A 256 10.99 23.29 11.41
CA HIS A 256 11.67 21.99 11.52
C HIS A 256 13.19 22.12 11.39
N PRO A 257 13.88 22.66 12.41
CA PRO A 257 15.32 22.92 12.31
C PRO A 257 16.16 21.63 12.14
N SER A 258 15.62 20.47 12.53
CA SER A 258 16.22 19.15 12.33
C SER A 258 15.99 18.56 10.94
N GLU A 259 15.16 19.16 10.07
CA GLU A 259 14.87 18.66 8.72
C GLU A 259 16.05 18.89 7.76
N PRO A 260 16.71 17.82 7.25
CA PRO A 260 17.85 17.96 6.35
C PRO A 260 17.50 18.37 4.91
N PHE A 261 16.29 18.09 4.44
CA PHE A 261 15.89 18.34 3.07
C PHE A 261 15.24 19.71 2.94
N VAL A 262 15.94 20.62 2.27
CA VAL A 262 15.51 22.03 2.16
C VAL A 262 14.07 22.18 1.67
N ASP A 263 13.63 21.35 0.72
CA ASP A 263 12.27 21.44 0.17
C ASP A 263 11.20 21.01 1.18
N GLU A 264 11.54 20.17 2.16
CA GLU A 264 10.62 19.65 3.20
C GLU A 264 10.33 20.65 4.33
N ASP A 265 11.05 21.77 4.40
CA ASP A 265 10.79 22.89 5.32
C ASP A 265 11.00 24.25 4.61
N ALA A 266 10.70 24.30 3.30
CA ALA A 266 11.00 25.47 2.46
C ALA A 266 9.96 26.59 2.55
N VAL A 267 8.72 26.24 2.88
CA VAL A 267 7.56 27.13 2.85
C VAL A 267 6.39 26.51 3.60
N SER A 268 5.65 27.33 4.34
CA SER A 268 4.44 26.92 5.04
C SER A 268 3.20 27.28 4.23
N VAL A 269 2.14 26.51 4.43
CA VAL A 269 0.76 26.79 4.03
C VAL A 269 -0.09 26.68 5.29
N ASP A 270 -0.54 27.81 5.83
CA ASP A 270 -1.21 27.84 7.13
C ASP A 270 -2.75 27.75 6.98
N PRO A 271 -3.44 26.74 7.55
CA PRO A 271 -4.91 26.70 7.56
C PRO A 271 -5.53 27.88 8.33
N ASP A 272 -4.87 28.40 9.37
CA ASP A 272 -5.39 29.51 10.20
C ASP A 272 -5.38 30.84 9.44
N ALA A 273 -4.64 30.92 8.32
CA ALA A 273 -4.68 32.07 7.43
C ALA A 273 -6.03 32.22 6.70
N VAL A 274 -6.88 31.18 6.69
CA VAL A 274 -8.22 31.21 6.10
C VAL A 274 -9.28 31.18 7.21
N ALA A 275 -10.14 32.20 7.22
CA ALA A 275 -11.20 32.32 8.22
C ALA A 275 -12.60 32.40 7.59
N ALA A 276 -13.57 31.76 8.25
CA ALA A 276 -14.99 31.91 7.95
C ALA A 276 -15.51 33.30 8.34
N THR A 277 -16.37 33.88 7.50
CA THR A 277 -17.10 35.11 7.82
C THR A 277 -18.42 34.79 8.53
N ASP A 278 -19.08 35.80 9.08
CA ASP A 278 -20.43 35.68 9.65
C ASP A 278 -21.50 35.16 8.65
N ALA A 279 -21.20 35.15 7.34
CA ALA A 279 -22.10 34.63 6.32
C ALA A 279 -21.95 33.11 6.10
N TYR A 280 -21.00 32.45 6.77
CA TYR A 280 -20.64 31.07 6.55
C TYR A 280 -20.65 30.24 7.85
N ASP A 281 -21.83 29.76 8.20
CA ASP A 281 -22.07 29.00 9.44
C ASP A 281 -21.42 27.61 9.43
N ALA A 282 -21.07 27.07 8.26
CA ALA A 282 -20.51 25.73 8.15
C ALA A 282 -19.04 25.64 8.59
N GLY A 283 -18.28 26.74 8.50
CA GLY A 283 -16.91 26.82 9.00
C GLY A 283 -15.83 26.11 8.17
N THR A 284 -14.61 26.17 8.68
CA THR A 284 -13.38 25.60 8.11
C THR A 284 -12.67 24.74 9.14
N PHE A 285 -11.80 23.83 8.68
CA PHE A 285 -11.03 22.94 9.53
C PHE A 285 -9.64 22.71 8.92
N ALA A 286 -8.69 22.27 9.73
CA ALA A 286 -7.36 21.89 9.25
C ALA A 286 -7.37 20.41 8.80
N ALA A 287 -6.80 20.10 7.63
CA ALA A 287 -6.78 18.74 7.09
C ALA A 287 -5.37 18.31 6.71
N TYR A 288 -4.76 17.43 7.49
CA TYR A 288 -3.36 17.01 7.33
C TYR A 288 -3.22 15.55 6.95
N HIS A 289 -2.34 15.25 6.00
CA HIS A 289 -1.77 13.91 5.85
C HIS A 289 -0.58 13.79 6.81
N VAL A 290 -0.55 12.75 7.63
CA VAL A 290 0.50 12.52 8.63
C VAL A 290 0.89 11.05 8.63
N TYR A 291 2.13 10.77 8.21
CA TYR A 291 2.73 9.44 8.22
C TYR A 291 3.87 9.39 9.25
N PRO A 292 4.14 8.25 9.90
CA PRO A 292 5.04 8.21 11.06
C PRO A 292 6.54 8.20 10.71
N TYR A 293 6.90 7.99 9.44
CA TYR A 293 8.29 7.68 9.03
C TYR A 293 8.96 8.75 8.15
N TYR A 294 8.20 9.74 7.65
CA TYR A 294 8.70 10.77 6.72
C TYR A 294 7.96 12.10 6.93
N PRO A 295 8.63 13.26 6.81
CA PRO A 295 10.05 13.50 6.53
C PRO A 295 11.02 13.08 7.67
N PRO A 296 12.36 13.11 7.44
CA PRO A 296 13.34 12.75 8.47
C PRO A 296 13.18 13.49 9.79
N LEU A 297 12.65 14.72 9.81
CA LEU A 297 12.33 15.43 11.07
C LEU A 297 11.61 14.55 12.11
N LEU A 298 10.75 13.62 11.70
CA LEU A 298 10.03 12.73 12.63
C LEU A 298 10.97 11.76 13.37
N ASN A 299 12.11 11.43 12.76
CA ASN A 299 13.14 10.55 13.31
C ASN A 299 14.29 11.32 13.96
N GLU A 300 14.47 12.60 13.65
CA GLU A 300 15.65 13.38 14.05
C GLU A 300 15.34 14.45 15.10
N THR A 301 14.10 14.96 15.19
CA THR A 301 13.70 15.99 16.16
C THR A 301 13.60 15.38 17.56
N PRO A 302 14.47 15.76 18.53
CA PRO A 302 14.49 15.15 19.85
C PRO A 302 13.16 15.25 20.61
N GLU A 303 12.44 16.36 20.47
CA GLU A 303 11.13 16.59 21.08
C GLU A 303 10.09 15.56 20.64
N TYR A 304 10.19 15.07 19.40
CA TYR A 304 9.32 14.03 18.87
C TYR A 304 9.84 12.65 19.26
N VAL A 305 11.13 12.37 19.03
CA VAL A 305 11.73 11.05 19.32
C VAL A 305 11.59 10.66 20.80
N ASP A 306 11.79 11.61 21.71
CA ASP A 306 11.69 11.40 23.16
C ASP A 306 10.26 11.58 23.71
N TYR A 307 9.28 11.89 22.85
CA TYR A 307 7.89 12.04 23.26
C TYR A 307 7.33 10.71 23.80
N VAL A 308 6.64 10.78 24.94
CA VAL A 308 5.99 9.63 25.57
C VAL A 308 4.49 9.83 25.47
N ASP A 309 3.81 8.89 24.81
CA ASP A 309 2.38 8.97 24.56
C ASP A 309 1.50 8.65 25.78
N HIS A 310 0.19 8.70 25.55
CA HIS A 310 -0.83 8.41 26.55
C HIS A 310 -0.78 6.97 27.11
N ARG A 311 -0.05 6.05 26.45
CA ARG A 311 0.20 4.66 26.91
C ARG A 311 1.49 4.54 27.71
N GLY A 312 2.32 5.58 27.75
CA GLY A 312 3.63 5.57 28.41
C GLY A 312 4.75 5.02 27.52
N GLU A 313 4.56 5.00 26.20
CA GLU A 313 5.49 4.46 25.21
C GLU A 313 6.14 5.58 24.38
N PRO A 314 7.42 5.44 23.97
CA PRO A 314 8.05 6.37 23.02
C PRO A 314 7.30 6.41 21.68
N ASN A 315 7.00 7.61 21.18
CA ASN A 315 6.12 7.79 20.03
C ASN A 315 6.32 9.14 19.32
N SER A 316 7.19 9.14 18.30
CA SER A 316 7.50 10.28 17.42
C SER A 316 6.27 10.84 16.72
N TYR A 317 5.40 9.96 16.23
CA TYR A 317 4.14 10.33 15.58
C TYR A 317 3.22 11.11 16.52
N ALA A 318 3.04 10.64 17.77
CA ALA A 318 2.24 11.37 18.76
C ALA A 318 2.91 12.70 19.16
N GLY A 319 4.24 12.75 19.25
CA GLY A 319 4.97 13.99 19.52
C GLY A 319 4.71 15.06 18.46
N TYR A 320 4.83 14.70 17.19
CA TYR A 320 4.50 15.59 16.07
C TYR A 320 3.02 16.00 16.06
N LEU A 321 2.09 15.07 16.26
CA LEU A 321 0.66 15.39 16.31
C LEU A 321 0.32 16.43 17.38
N ASN A 322 0.91 16.33 18.58
CA ASN A 322 0.65 17.29 19.65
C ASN A 322 1.18 18.69 19.33
N ASP A 323 2.33 18.79 18.66
CA ASP A 323 2.89 20.06 18.22
C ASP A 323 2.02 20.69 17.12
N LEU A 324 1.60 19.87 16.15
CA LEU A 324 0.72 20.28 15.06
C LEU A 324 -0.65 20.76 15.56
N VAL A 325 -1.29 20.02 16.46
CA VAL A 325 -2.57 20.43 17.07
C VAL A 325 -2.40 21.71 17.89
N GLY A 326 -1.27 21.87 18.59
CA GLY A 326 -0.97 23.07 19.36
C GLY A 326 -0.69 24.32 18.50
N ALA A 327 -0.48 24.15 17.19
CA ALA A 327 -0.12 25.22 16.27
C ALA A 327 -1.29 25.70 15.38
N THR A 328 -2.49 25.14 15.52
CA THR A 328 -3.67 25.56 14.77
C THR A 328 -4.85 25.89 15.69
N ASP A 329 -5.55 26.98 15.39
CA ASP A 329 -6.81 27.35 16.04
C ASP A 329 -8.01 26.60 15.43
N HIS A 330 -7.86 26.00 14.26
CA HIS A 330 -8.89 25.17 13.64
C HIS A 330 -8.93 23.77 14.25
N PRO A 331 -10.11 23.14 14.38
CA PRO A 331 -10.19 21.72 14.61
C PRO A 331 -9.45 20.94 13.52
N LEU A 332 -8.59 20.00 13.94
CA LEU A 332 -7.71 19.27 13.04
C LEU A 332 -8.30 17.91 12.68
N LEU A 333 -8.38 17.59 11.40
CA LEU A 333 -8.63 16.26 10.86
C LEU A 333 -7.30 15.67 10.36
N VAL A 334 -6.93 14.49 10.85
CA VAL A 334 -5.88 13.68 10.22
C VAL A 334 -6.48 13.00 9.00
N ALA A 335 -6.44 13.68 7.85
CA ALA A 335 -7.10 13.30 6.61
C ALA A 335 -6.43 12.10 5.92
N GLU A 336 -5.19 11.77 6.28
CA GLU A 336 -4.52 10.52 5.94
C GLU A 336 -3.54 10.11 7.03
N PHE A 337 -3.54 8.82 7.38
CA PHE A 337 -2.46 8.17 8.12
C PHE A 337 -2.41 6.68 7.79
N GLY A 338 -1.23 6.06 7.92
CA GLY A 338 -1.14 4.61 7.90
C GLY A 338 0.27 4.05 7.73
N VAL A 339 0.35 2.72 7.74
CA VAL A 339 1.56 1.95 7.42
C VAL A 339 1.21 0.79 6.48
N PRO A 340 2.11 0.33 5.59
CA PRO A 340 1.80 -0.73 4.63
C PRO A 340 2.22 -2.14 5.11
N SER A 341 1.43 -3.15 4.72
CA SER A 341 1.72 -4.59 4.94
C SER A 341 2.53 -5.22 3.78
N SER A 342 3.55 -4.51 3.29
CA SER A 342 4.38 -4.95 2.17
C SER A 342 5.57 -5.80 2.60
N ARG A 343 6.02 -6.71 1.72
CA ARG A 343 7.29 -7.43 1.89
C ARG A 343 8.51 -6.50 1.89
N GLY A 344 8.48 -5.46 1.05
CA GLY A 344 9.56 -4.47 0.99
C GLY A 344 9.40 -3.38 2.04
N ILE A 345 10.39 -2.49 2.08
CA ILE A 345 10.47 -1.33 2.97
C ILE A 345 11.05 -0.16 2.16
N ALA A 346 10.60 1.05 2.45
CA ALA A 346 11.15 2.25 1.83
C ALA A 346 11.77 3.23 2.82
N GLN A 347 11.27 3.25 4.06
CA GLN A 347 11.75 4.14 5.12
C GLN A 347 11.57 3.49 6.49
N ARG A 348 12.39 3.90 7.45
CA ARG A 348 12.28 3.48 8.85
C ARG A 348 11.66 4.57 9.70
N ASP A 349 10.96 4.13 10.74
CA ASP A 349 10.62 4.95 11.90
C ASP A 349 11.47 4.50 13.10
N VAL A 350 11.89 5.46 13.92
CA VAL A 350 12.75 5.24 15.09
C VAL A 350 12.10 4.32 16.14
N HIS A 351 10.76 4.24 16.17
CA HIS A 351 9.98 3.40 17.07
C HIS A 351 9.29 2.21 16.38
N GLY A 352 9.66 1.91 15.14
CA GLY A 352 9.25 0.71 14.42
C GLY A 352 7.98 0.82 13.59
N ARG A 353 7.39 2.00 13.41
CA ARG A 353 6.28 2.24 12.46
C ARG A 353 6.78 2.44 11.03
N ASP A 354 7.61 1.51 10.55
CA ASP A 354 8.31 1.58 9.25
C ASP A 354 7.35 1.69 8.04
N GLN A 355 7.81 2.27 6.93
CA GLN A 355 7.11 2.25 5.64
C GLN A 355 7.29 0.89 4.95
N GLY A 356 6.68 -0.15 5.53
CA GLY A 356 6.68 -1.52 5.02
C GLY A 356 7.30 -2.51 6.01
N ARG A 357 7.35 -3.79 5.61
CA ARG A 357 7.81 -4.94 6.44
C ARG A 357 6.94 -5.28 7.64
N HIS A 358 5.68 -4.86 7.64
CA HIS A 358 4.67 -5.31 8.60
C HIS A 358 3.84 -6.45 8.00
N THR A 359 3.53 -7.45 8.80
CA THR A 359 2.46 -8.40 8.49
C THR A 359 1.10 -7.70 8.50
N GLU A 360 0.06 -8.32 7.93
CA GLU A 360 -1.31 -7.77 8.01
C GLU A 360 -1.80 -7.59 9.46
N ALA A 361 -1.42 -8.49 10.37
CA ALA A 361 -1.68 -8.35 11.80
C ALA A 361 -0.95 -7.14 12.40
N GLU A 362 0.37 -7.03 12.22
CA GLU A 362 1.18 -5.90 12.72
C GLU A 362 0.70 -4.57 12.14
N GLN A 363 0.32 -4.52 10.86
CA GLN A 363 -0.31 -3.36 10.24
C GLN A 363 -1.58 -2.96 11.01
N GLY A 364 -2.45 -3.92 11.34
CA GLY A 364 -3.67 -3.69 12.10
C GLY A 364 -3.41 -3.09 13.47
N GLU A 365 -2.45 -3.66 14.20
CA GLU A 365 -2.05 -3.20 15.53
C GLU A 365 -1.51 -1.76 15.49
N ILE A 366 -0.64 -1.45 14.52
CA ILE A 366 -0.08 -0.10 14.34
C ILE A 366 -1.18 0.89 13.94
N LEU A 367 -2.06 0.54 12.99
CA LEU A 367 -3.16 1.41 12.58
C LEU A 367 -4.13 1.72 13.73
N ALA A 368 -4.43 0.72 14.57
CA ALA A 368 -5.25 0.92 15.74
C ALA A 368 -4.58 1.85 16.76
N ALA A 369 -3.29 1.63 17.03
CA ALA A 369 -2.50 2.48 17.92
C ALA A 369 -2.38 3.94 17.41
N MET A 370 -2.19 4.13 16.10
CA MET A 370 -2.16 5.45 15.47
C MET A 370 -3.51 6.15 15.56
N TYR A 371 -4.62 5.45 15.34
CA TYR A 371 -5.95 6.06 15.48
C TYR A 371 -6.22 6.49 16.93
N GLU A 372 -5.79 5.71 17.93
CA GLU A 372 -5.83 6.15 19.33
C GLU A 372 -4.99 7.42 19.55
N ASP A 373 -3.76 7.48 19.02
CA ASP A 373 -2.92 8.69 19.10
C ASP A 373 -3.64 9.92 18.51
N VAL A 374 -4.29 9.75 17.35
CA VAL A 374 -5.09 10.79 16.70
C VAL A 374 -6.25 11.24 17.61
N ARG A 375 -6.94 10.33 18.29
CA ARG A 375 -8.07 10.68 19.17
C ARG A 375 -7.62 11.32 20.48
N GLU A 376 -6.50 10.88 21.05
CA GLU A 376 -5.99 11.39 22.33
C GLU A 376 -5.20 12.69 22.19
N ALA A 377 -4.86 13.10 20.95
CA ALA A 377 -4.35 14.42 20.61
C ALA A 377 -5.46 15.48 20.36
N ASP A 378 -6.71 15.20 20.76
CA ASP A 378 -7.86 16.11 20.64
C ASP A 378 -8.16 16.58 19.19
N THR A 379 -8.00 15.68 18.22
CA THR A 379 -8.36 15.93 16.81
C THR A 379 -9.85 15.66 16.55
N ALA A 380 -10.36 16.12 15.41
CA ALA A 380 -11.70 15.79 14.87
C ALA A 380 -11.83 14.31 14.42
N GLY A 381 -10.75 13.52 14.51
CA GLY A 381 -10.68 12.13 14.10
C GLY A 381 -9.66 11.89 12.99
N GLY A 382 -9.74 10.70 12.38
CA GLY A 382 -8.72 10.24 11.45
C GLY A 382 -9.29 9.42 10.29
N VAL A 383 -8.58 9.48 9.16
CA VAL A 383 -8.93 8.73 7.95
C VAL A 383 -7.76 7.82 7.55
N VAL A 384 -7.95 6.50 7.72
CA VAL A 384 -6.93 5.49 7.38
C VAL A 384 -6.67 5.50 5.86
N PHE A 385 -5.40 5.53 5.47
CA PHE A 385 -4.97 5.26 4.11
C PHE A 385 -4.57 3.79 3.99
N SER A 386 -5.37 2.93 3.35
CA SER A 386 -6.62 3.21 2.62
C SER A 386 -7.58 2.01 2.62
N TRP A 387 -8.75 2.10 1.96
CA TRP A 387 -9.70 0.99 1.87
C TRP A 387 -9.10 -0.25 1.20
N HIS A 388 -8.41 -0.11 0.07
CA HIS A 388 -7.95 -1.24 -0.75
C HIS A 388 -6.53 -1.06 -1.29
N ASP A 389 -5.85 -2.18 -1.55
CA ASP A 389 -4.52 -2.19 -2.15
C ASP A 389 -4.53 -1.64 -3.58
N GLU A 390 -3.53 -0.86 -3.95
CA GLU A 390 -3.50 -0.17 -5.25
C GLU A 390 -2.26 -0.55 -6.07
N TRP A 391 -2.39 -1.58 -6.91
CA TRP A 391 -1.28 -2.18 -7.69
C TRP A 391 -0.57 -1.22 -8.66
N PHE A 392 -1.18 -0.09 -9.03
CA PHE A 392 -0.53 0.87 -9.93
C PHE A 392 0.57 1.70 -9.23
N LYS A 393 0.53 1.78 -7.90
CA LYS A 393 1.42 2.62 -7.10
C LYS A 393 2.86 2.12 -7.13
N ARG A 394 3.78 3.02 -6.78
CA ARG A 394 5.23 2.84 -6.79
C ARG A 394 5.83 3.52 -5.58
N THR A 395 6.96 3.00 -5.11
CA THR A 395 7.80 3.70 -4.13
C THR A 395 9.10 4.13 -4.79
N TRP A 396 9.66 5.27 -4.37
CA TRP A 396 10.80 5.91 -5.03
C TRP A 396 12.02 5.00 -5.22
N ASN A 397 12.25 4.06 -4.29
CA ASN A 397 13.39 3.15 -4.27
C ASN A 397 13.25 1.95 -5.23
N LEU A 398 12.03 1.63 -5.68
CA LEU A 398 11.73 0.52 -6.59
C LEU A 398 11.13 0.98 -7.93
N ALA A 399 10.70 2.23 -8.01
CA ALA A 399 10.13 2.83 -9.21
C ALA A 399 10.99 2.64 -10.48
N PRO A 400 12.34 2.76 -10.44
CA PRO A 400 13.19 2.58 -11.62
C PRO A 400 13.18 1.17 -12.21
N PHE A 401 12.83 0.15 -11.42
CA PHE A 401 12.97 -1.26 -11.81
C PHE A 401 11.70 -1.87 -12.41
N SER A 402 10.63 -1.09 -12.60
CA SER A 402 9.32 -1.57 -13.10
C SER A 402 8.81 -0.72 -14.26
N ASP A 403 8.11 -1.33 -15.22
CA ASP A 403 7.54 -0.57 -16.34
C ASP A 403 6.35 0.30 -15.86
N PRO A 404 6.44 1.64 -15.95
CA PRO A 404 5.42 2.54 -15.43
C PRO A 404 4.06 2.37 -16.09
N ASN A 405 4.01 1.90 -17.34
CA ASN A 405 2.77 1.70 -18.10
C ASN A 405 2.10 0.36 -17.79
N ARG A 406 2.74 -0.50 -16.99
CA ARG A 406 2.30 -1.87 -16.74
C ARG A 406 2.08 -2.21 -15.27
N ARG A 407 2.37 -1.30 -14.35
CA ARG A 407 2.21 -1.49 -12.89
C ARG A 407 0.84 -2.07 -12.46
N PRO A 408 -0.33 -1.59 -12.93
CA PRO A 408 -1.60 -2.13 -12.42
C PRO A 408 -1.85 -3.59 -12.81
N PHE A 409 -1.14 -4.16 -13.78
CA PHE A 409 -1.43 -5.51 -14.27
C PHE A 409 -0.87 -6.61 -13.37
N TRP A 410 -0.03 -6.30 -12.38
CA TRP A 410 0.60 -7.30 -11.52
C TRP A 410 0.83 -6.71 -10.12
N SER A 411 0.96 -7.57 -9.11
CA SER A 411 1.14 -7.12 -7.73
C SER A 411 2.62 -7.11 -7.38
N ASN A 412 3.19 -5.92 -7.22
CA ASN A 412 4.55 -5.78 -6.73
C ASN A 412 4.55 -5.71 -5.21
N VAL A 413 4.55 -6.88 -4.56
CA VAL A 413 4.53 -7.00 -3.09
C VAL A 413 5.75 -6.39 -2.41
N GLN A 414 6.82 -6.07 -3.15
CA GLN A 414 7.98 -5.36 -2.62
C GLN A 414 7.76 -3.85 -2.51
N THR A 415 6.73 -3.28 -3.16
CA THR A 415 6.44 -1.85 -3.11
C THR A 415 5.51 -1.55 -1.93
N PRO A 416 5.97 -0.80 -0.90
CA PRO A 416 5.11 -0.33 0.19
C PRO A 416 3.81 0.32 -0.26
N GLU A 417 3.89 1.21 -1.25
CA GLU A 417 2.74 1.98 -1.73
C GLU A 417 1.59 1.13 -2.31
N GLN A 418 1.84 -0.13 -2.68
CA GLN A 418 0.76 -1.01 -3.17
C GLN A 418 -0.03 -1.70 -2.05
N ARG A 419 0.42 -1.62 -0.79
CA ARG A 419 -0.02 -2.52 0.30
C ARG A 419 -0.59 -1.79 1.53
N PHE A 420 -1.08 -0.57 1.35
CA PHE A 420 -1.74 0.21 2.41
C PHE A 420 -3.20 -0.21 2.69
N GLY A 421 -3.84 -0.92 1.77
CA GLY A 421 -5.27 -1.21 1.86
C GLY A 421 -5.64 -2.10 3.05
N LEU A 422 -6.83 -1.90 3.60
CA LEU A 422 -7.50 -2.86 4.50
C LEU A 422 -8.09 -4.06 3.74
N LEU A 423 -8.35 -3.88 2.44
CA LEU A 423 -8.78 -4.91 1.49
C LEU A 423 -7.61 -5.24 0.54
N SER A 424 -7.24 -6.52 0.45
CA SER A 424 -6.30 -7.00 -0.56
C SER A 424 -7.03 -7.44 -1.83
N PHE A 425 -6.27 -7.44 -2.93
CA PHE A 425 -6.60 -8.23 -4.11
C PHE A 425 -5.59 -9.36 -4.20
N ASP A 426 -6.00 -10.57 -3.88
CA ASP A 426 -5.14 -11.74 -3.95
C ASP A 426 -5.22 -12.35 -5.35
N PRO A 427 -4.09 -12.71 -6.00
CA PRO A 427 -4.12 -13.40 -7.29
C PRO A 427 -4.98 -14.66 -7.24
N ALA A 428 -5.77 -14.93 -8.29
CA ALA A 428 -6.71 -16.07 -8.28
C ALA A 428 -6.03 -17.44 -8.12
N ASP A 429 -4.80 -17.58 -8.64
CA ASP A 429 -4.01 -18.81 -8.59
C ASP A 429 -2.89 -18.71 -7.53
N ALA A 430 -3.11 -17.92 -6.48
CA ALA A 430 -2.12 -17.70 -5.43
C ALA A 430 -1.78 -19.01 -4.69
N VAL A 431 -0.48 -19.27 -4.52
CA VAL A 431 -0.01 -20.39 -3.72
C VAL A 431 -0.08 -20.02 -2.23
N PRO A 432 -0.81 -20.79 -1.39
CA PRO A 432 -1.03 -20.45 0.00
C PRO A 432 0.18 -20.71 0.90
N LEU A 433 1.23 -21.41 0.47
CA LEU A 433 2.38 -21.76 1.33
C LEU A 433 1.97 -22.45 2.64
N ASP A 434 1.23 -23.57 2.54
CA ASP A 434 0.76 -24.37 3.68
C ASP A 434 1.02 -25.88 3.52
N GLY A 435 1.75 -26.27 2.48
CA GLY A 435 2.06 -27.65 2.14
C GLY A 435 0.95 -28.39 1.40
N SER A 436 -0.24 -27.79 1.20
CA SER A 436 -1.32 -28.42 0.45
C SER A 436 -0.92 -28.66 -1.02
N PRO A 437 -1.26 -29.82 -1.61
CA PRO A 437 -0.87 -30.13 -2.98
C PRO A 437 -1.78 -29.48 -4.04
N ASP A 438 -2.98 -29.04 -3.66
CA ASP A 438 -4.03 -28.61 -4.59
C ASP A 438 -3.60 -27.43 -5.48
N ALA A 439 -2.86 -26.45 -4.92
CA ALA A 439 -2.34 -25.31 -5.67
C ALA A 439 -1.26 -25.68 -6.71
N TRP A 440 -0.80 -26.94 -6.73
CA TRP A 440 0.29 -27.44 -7.55
C TRP A 440 -0.14 -28.47 -8.61
N GLU A 441 -1.45 -28.72 -8.75
CA GLU A 441 -1.99 -29.73 -9.70
C GLU A 441 -1.58 -29.44 -11.15
N ASP A 442 -1.66 -28.17 -11.57
CA ASP A 442 -1.34 -27.72 -12.93
C ASP A 442 0.09 -27.18 -13.08
N ALA A 443 0.93 -27.32 -12.05
CA ALA A 443 2.31 -26.84 -12.08
C ALA A 443 3.17 -27.62 -13.10
N ALA A 444 4.17 -26.96 -13.67
CA ALA A 444 5.21 -27.65 -14.44
C ALA A 444 6.02 -28.53 -13.49
N VAL A 445 6.35 -29.76 -13.88
CA VAL A 445 7.00 -30.75 -13.00
C VAL A 445 8.25 -31.32 -13.65
N ALA A 446 9.31 -31.44 -12.85
CA ALA A 446 10.46 -32.28 -13.14
C ALA A 446 10.60 -33.36 -12.07
N THR A 447 11.01 -34.55 -12.49
CA THR A 447 11.34 -35.67 -11.60
C THR A 447 12.81 -36.07 -11.78
N PRO A 448 13.44 -36.73 -10.79
CA PRO A 448 14.81 -37.17 -10.89
C PRO A 448 15.04 -38.12 -12.08
N GLU A 449 16.15 -37.97 -12.77
CA GLU A 449 16.61 -38.84 -13.86
C GLU A 449 17.75 -39.78 -13.42
N SER A 450 18.26 -39.61 -12.19
CA SER A 450 19.37 -40.37 -11.60
C SER A 450 19.14 -40.60 -10.11
N ASP A 451 19.71 -41.67 -9.57
CA ASP A 451 19.66 -41.96 -8.13
C ASP A 451 20.50 -40.96 -7.31
N PRO A 452 20.11 -40.65 -6.06
CA PRO A 452 20.89 -39.79 -5.17
C PRO A 452 22.20 -40.47 -4.72
N THR A 453 23.22 -39.64 -4.45
CA THR A 453 24.44 -40.07 -3.76
C THR A 453 24.14 -40.20 -2.26
N ARG A 454 24.25 -41.42 -1.73
CA ARG A 454 23.99 -41.73 -0.32
C ARG A 454 25.26 -41.52 0.52
N ILE A 455 25.12 -40.73 1.59
CA ILE A 455 26.20 -40.42 2.54
C ILE A 455 26.20 -41.42 3.72
N GLY A 456 25.02 -41.92 4.10
CA GLY A 456 24.87 -42.85 5.23
C GLY A 456 25.02 -42.20 6.61
N ASP A 457 24.75 -40.90 6.70
CA ASP A 457 24.78 -40.10 7.94
C ASP A 457 23.40 -40.03 8.65
N GLY A 458 22.33 -40.49 8.00
CA GLY A 458 20.96 -40.43 8.51
C GLY A 458 20.08 -39.36 7.85
N GLY A 459 20.66 -38.43 7.07
CA GLY A 459 19.93 -37.37 6.36
C GLY A 459 19.64 -37.66 4.88
N ASP A 460 19.91 -38.88 4.40
CA ASP A 460 19.84 -39.19 2.97
C ASP A 460 18.43 -39.02 2.39
N ASP A 461 17.38 -39.40 3.12
CA ASP A 461 15.99 -39.31 2.61
C ASP A 461 15.49 -37.84 2.57
N ALA A 462 15.95 -37.00 3.51
CA ALA A 462 15.69 -35.56 3.50
C ALA A 462 16.44 -34.82 2.37
N ARG A 463 17.49 -35.44 1.80
CA ARG A 463 18.23 -34.95 0.63
C ARG A 463 17.75 -35.56 -0.68
N GLU A 464 16.95 -36.61 -0.64
CA GLU A 464 16.39 -37.23 -1.83
C GLU A 464 15.18 -36.44 -2.31
N LEU A 465 15.41 -35.52 -3.25
CA LEU A 465 14.37 -34.87 -4.02
C LEU A 465 13.56 -35.89 -4.86
N THR A 466 12.24 -35.85 -4.80
CA THR A 466 11.33 -36.72 -5.58
C THR A 466 10.63 -35.97 -6.72
N ALA A 467 10.45 -34.67 -6.58
CA ALA A 467 9.98 -33.79 -7.64
C ALA A 467 10.34 -32.32 -7.38
N VAL A 468 10.35 -31.53 -8.46
CA VAL A 468 10.34 -30.07 -8.43
C VAL A 468 9.13 -29.60 -9.23
N ARG A 469 8.29 -28.76 -8.61
CA ARG A 469 7.14 -28.14 -9.27
C ARG A 469 7.32 -26.65 -9.36
N VAL A 470 6.90 -26.06 -10.48
CA VAL A 470 7.00 -24.61 -10.73
C VAL A 470 5.67 -24.10 -11.27
N THR A 471 5.17 -23.04 -10.65
CA THR A 471 4.00 -22.29 -11.10
C THR A 471 4.23 -20.80 -10.86
N SER A 472 3.29 -19.95 -11.25
CA SER A 472 3.38 -18.52 -10.99
C SER A 472 2.01 -17.85 -11.02
N ASP A 473 1.91 -16.72 -10.34
CA ASP A 473 0.74 -15.86 -10.34
C ASP A 473 1.11 -14.39 -10.66
N ALA A 474 0.18 -13.46 -10.46
CA ALA A 474 0.39 -12.04 -10.73
C ALA A 474 1.40 -11.36 -9.78
N ALA A 475 1.87 -12.03 -8.72
CA ALA A 475 2.78 -11.49 -7.71
C ALA A 475 4.11 -12.27 -7.63
N TYR A 476 4.07 -13.59 -7.82
CA TYR A 476 5.19 -14.49 -7.54
C TYR A 476 5.48 -15.51 -8.64
N LEU A 477 6.76 -15.89 -8.75
CA LEU A 477 7.18 -17.21 -9.19
C LEU A 477 7.21 -18.15 -7.98
N SER A 478 6.59 -19.32 -8.08
CA SER A 478 6.47 -20.28 -6.97
C SER A 478 7.11 -21.62 -7.32
N VAL A 479 7.90 -22.18 -6.40
CA VAL A 479 8.61 -23.45 -6.54
C VAL A 479 8.32 -24.35 -5.35
N ARG A 480 7.98 -25.62 -5.60
CA ARG A 480 7.82 -26.67 -4.58
C ARG A 480 8.86 -27.75 -4.79
N LEU A 481 9.62 -28.02 -3.74
CA LEU A 481 10.52 -29.16 -3.64
C LEU A 481 9.79 -30.28 -2.90
N GLU A 482 9.76 -31.47 -3.47
CA GLU A 482 9.22 -32.67 -2.83
C GLU A 482 10.37 -33.63 -2.49
N PHE A 483 10.26 -34.33 -1.38
CA PHE A 483 11.32 -35.17 -0.81
C PHE A 483 10.84 -36.60 -0.58
N ALA A 484 11.77 -37.52 -0.32
CA ALA A 484 11.44 -38.89 0.04
C ALA A 484 10.89 -38.99 1.47
N ASP A 485 11.53 -38.29 2.41
CA ASP A 485 11.09 -38.15 3.81
C ASP A 485 11.80 -36.95 4.46
N LEU A 486 11.07 -35.91 4.85
CA LEU A 486 11.62 -34.77 5.62
C LEU A 486 11.65 -35.04 7.14
N GLY A 487 11.14 -36.18 7.58
CA GLY A 487 11.06 -36.57 8.97
C GLY A 487 10.16 -35.63 9.79
N ALA A 488 10.61 -35.28 10.99
CA ALA A 488 9.89 -34.33 11.85
C ALA A 488 10.15 -32.85 11.50
N GLY A 489 11.08 -32.59 10.59
CA GLY A 489 11.60 -31.26 10.27
C GLY A 489 12.96 -31.34 9.60
N VAL A 490 13.33 -30.27 8.89
CA VAL A 490 14.62 -30.21 8.18
C VAL A 490 15.75 -29.87 9.16
N ASP A 491 16.77 -30.73 9.22
CA ASP A 491 18.04 -30.40 9.88
C ASP A 491 18.96 -29.63 8.92
N TRP A 492 18.95 -28.30 9.04
CA TRP A 492 19.74 -27.40 8.21
C TRP A 492 21.26 -27.50 8.43
N SER A 493 21.70 -28.19 9.48
CA SER A 493 23.13 -28.47 9.70
C SER A 493 23.60 -29.71 8.94
N GLU A 494 22.68 -30.55 8.47
CA GLU A 494 22.97 -31.77 7.71
C GLU A 494 22.52 -31.67 6.25
N THR A 495 21.62 -30.73 5.94
CA THR A 495 21.03 -30.58 4.61
C THR A 495 20.78 -29.12 4.25
N ASN A 496 21.25 -28.72 3.08
CA ASN A 496 20.81 -27.50 2.39
C ASN A 496 20.27 -27.84 1.01
N TYR A 497 19.42 -26.96 0.50
CA TYR A 497 18.90 -27.03 -0.87
C TYR A 497 19.30 -25.78 -1.65
N LEU A 498 19.41 -25.95 -2.96
CA LEU A 498 19.81 -24.90 -3.88
C LEU A 498 18.87 -24.91 -5.09
N LEU A 499 18.29 -23.75 -5.41
CA LEU A 499 17.59 -23.53 -6.68
C LEU A 499 18.46 -22.64 -7.56
N ALA A 500 18.67 -23.04 -8.81
CA ALA A 500 19.26 -22.21 -9.85
C ALA A 500 18.15 -21.72 -10.79
N LEU A 501 18.08 -20.40 -11.01
CA LEU A 501 17.07 -19.75 -11.84
C LEU A 501 17.73 -18.96 -12.97
N GLY A 502 17.52 -19.38 -14.22
CA GLY A 502 18.04 -18.74 -15.43
C GLY A 502 16.94 -18.02 -16.20
N LEU A 503 17.07 -16.70 -16.37
CA LEU A 503 16.14 -15.83 -17.10
C LEU A 503 16.81 -15.18 -18.33
N THR A 504 18.13 -15.26 -18.44
CA THR A 504 18.95 -14.74 -19.54
C THR A 504 19.46 -15.89 -20.42
N ASP A 505 19.87 -15.56 -21.65
CA ASP A 505 20.46 -16.49 -22.61
C ASP A 505 22.00 -16.62 -22.47
N ARG A 506 22.55 -16.24 -21.32
CA ARG A 506 24.00 -16.19 -21.06
C ARG A 506 24.66 -17.55 -20.78
N GLY A 507 23.90 -18.65 -20.84
CA GLY A 507 24.38 -20.01 -20.68
C GLY A 507 24.71 -20.39 -19.23
N ALA A 508 25.39 -21.52 -19.05
CA ALA A 508 25.70 -22.06 -17.74
C ALA A 508 26.81 -21.28 -17.01
N ARG A 509 26.65 -21.13 -15.69
CA ARG A 509 27.60 -20.46 -14.78
C ARG A 509 27.97 -21.38 -13.64
N VAL A 510 29.17 -21.18 -13.08
CA VAL A 510 29.60 -21.85 -11.86
C VAL A 510 28.67 -21.44 -10.72
N LEU A 511 28.12 -22.42 -10.01
CA LEU A 511 27.25 -22.20 -8.86
C LEU A 511 28.09 -21.89 -7.60
N PRO A 512 27.56 -21.09 -6.66
CA PRO A 512 28.25 -20.75 -5.42
C PRO A 512 28.33 -21.95 -4.46
N TYR A 513 28.89 -21.71 -3.27
CA TYR A 513 28.97 -22.68 -2.16
C TYR A 513 29.81 -23.92 -2.46
N ASP A 514 30.81 -23.82 -3.33
CA ASP A 514 31.70 -24.94 -3.71
C ASP A 514 30.95 -26.22 -4.10
N THR A 515 29.78 -26.08 -4.75
CA THR A 515 29.01 -27.22 -5.26
C THR A 515 29.74 -27.97 -6.38
N ALA A 516 30.81 -27.38 -6.93
CA ALA A 516 31.56 -27.87 -8.10
C ALA A 516 30.65 -28.11 -9.33
N ALA A 517 29.51 -27.43 -9.37
CA ALA A 517 28.50 -27.59 -10.40
C ALA A 517 28.26 -26.29 -11.16
N THR A 518 27.66 -26.42 -12.35
CA THR A 518 27.26 -25.28 -13.18
C THR A 518 25.78 -25.36 -13.52
N ALA A 519 25.12 -24.23 -13.78
CA ALA A 519 23.73 -24.20 -14.27
C ALA A 519 23.44 -22.90 -15.02
N PRO A 520 22.43 -22.85 -15.90
CA PRO A 520 21.85 -21.59 -16.37
C PRO A 520 21.23 -20.84 -15.17
N ALA A 521 21.99 -19.92 -14.58
CA ALA A 521 21.63 -19.27 -13.33
C ALA A 521 21.97 -17.78 -13.38
N ASP A 522 20.94 -16.94 -13.31
CA ASP A 522 21.07 -15.51 -13.01
C ASP A 522 20.78 -15.25 -11.53
N PHE A 523 19.96 -16.10 -10.91
CA PHE A 523 19.70 -16.09 -9.47
C PHE A 523 19.93 -17.47 -8.87
N VAL A 524 20.38 -17.48 -7.62
CA VAL A 524 20.51 -18.70 -6.81
C VAL A 524 19.73 -18.52 -5.52
N VAL A 525 18.87 -19.49 -5.21
CA VAL A 525 18.21 -19.57 -3.91
C VAL A 525 18.89 -20.63 -3.08
N ARG A 526 19.44 -20.25 -1.93
CA ARG A 526 19.86 -21.21 -0.91
C ARG A 526 18.75 -21.33 0.12
N LEU A 527 18.31 -22.56 0.40
CA LEU A 527 17.49 -22.90 1.56
C LEU A 527 18.41 -23.57 2.59
N GLY A 528 18.76 -22.81 3.63
CA GLY A 528 19.62 -23.26 4.73
C GLY A 528 19.07 -22.93 6.11
N GLY A 529 17.75 -22.85 6.21
CA GLY A 529 17.03 -22.49 7.42
C GLY A 529 16.70 -21.01 7.56
N PRO A 530 15.93 -20.64 8.59
CA PRO A 530 15.34 -19.29 8.74
C PRO A 530 16.33 -18.13 8.68
N ASP A 531 17.53 -18.30 9.23
CA ASP A 531 18.53 -17.21 9.30
C ASP A 531 19.50 -17.19 8.10
N ALA A 532 19.54 -18.26 7.31
CA ALA A 532 20.53 -18.42 6.24
C ALA A 532 19.91 -18.46 4.83
N SER A 533 18.60 -18.68 4.71
CA SER A 533 17.93 -18.81 3.42
C SER A 533 17.80 -17.47 2.71
N ARG A 534 18.22 -17.44 1.45
CA ARG A 534 18.27 -16.21 0.67
C ARG A 534 18.34 -16.45 -0.83
N VAL A 535 17.90 -15.45 -1.58
CA VAL A 535 18.14 -15.28 -3.01
C VAL A 535 19.36 -14.39 -3.20
N THR A 536 20.28 -14.84 -4.04
CA THR A 536 21.43 -14.07 -4.52
C THR A 536 21.37 -13.98 -6.05
N VAL A 537 22.08 -13.01 -6.62
CA VAL A 537 22.06 -12.71 -8.05
C VAL A 537 23.48 -12.72 -8.61
N ASP A 538 23.63 -13.10 -9.87
CA ASP A 538 24.88 -12.86 -10.61
C ASP A 538 25.20 -11.35 -10.52
N PRO A 539 26.42 -10.94 -10.11
CA PRO A 539 26.71 -9.53 -9.85
C PRO A 539 26.47 -8.63 -11.06
N ARG A 540 26.60 -9.15 -12.29
CA ARG A 540 26.32 -8.39 -13.51
C ARG A 540 24.83 -8.07 -13.65
N TYR A 541 23.97 -8.81 -12.97
CA TYR A 541 22.53 -8.63 -12.95
C TYR A 541 22.02 -8.02 -11.63
N ASP A 542 22.90 -7.51 -10.75
CA ASP A 542 22.49 -6.73 -9.58
C ASP A 542 22.09 -5.29 -9.97
N ALA A 543 20.79 -5.05 -10.11
CA ALA A 543 20.23 -3.74 -10.46
C ALA A 543 20.45 -2.68 -9.37
N PHE A 544 20.54 -3.08 -8.09
CA PHE A 544 20.90 -2.16 -7.01
C PHE A 544 22.35 -1.69 -7.15
N ALA A 545 23.27 -2.59 -7.47
CA ALA A 545 24.67 -2.23 -7.65
C ALA A 545 24.87 -1.26 -8.81
N TYR A 546 24.11 -1.42 -9.89
CA TYR A 546 24.12 -0.47 -11.01
C TYR A 546 23.60 0.91 -10.60
N GLU A 547 22.41 0.98 -10.02
CA GLU A 547 21.71 2.23 -9.75
C GLU A 547 22.28 2.98 -8.53
N TYR A 548 22.61 2.25 -7.46
CA TYR A 548 22.99 2.81 -6.16
C TYR A 548 24.40 2.43 -5.69
N GLY A 549 25.10 1.53 -6.40
CA GLY A 549 26.35 0.96 -5.91
C GLY A 549 27.46 1.98 -5.67
N ALA A 550 27.55 3.04 -6.48
CA ALA A 550 28.52 4.13 -6.26
C ALA A 550 28.28 4.85 -4.93
N ALA A 551 27.02 5.19 -4.61
CA ALA A 551 26.65 5.82 -3.36
C ALA A 551 26.80 4.87 -2.16
N ALA A 552 26.55 3.58 -2.37
CA ALA A 552 26.76 2.52 -1.39
C ALA A 552 28.24 2.12 -1.20
N GLY A 553 29.18 2.70 -1.96
CA GLY A 553 30.61 2.40 -1.86
C GLY A 553 31.01 1.02 -2.40
N LEU A 554 30.24 0.45 -3.34
CA LEU A 554 30.54 -0.83 -3.97
C LEU A 554 31.66 -0.71 -5.01
N ASP A 555 32.48 -1.75 -5.11
CA ASP A 555 33.48 -1.92 -6.18
C ASP A 555 32.77 -2.35 -7.48
N LEU A 556 32.33 -1.37 -8.28
CA LEU A 556 31.48 -1.59 -9.45
C LEU A 556 32.12 -2.46 -10.54
N ASP A 557 33.45 -2.53 -10.61
CA ASP A 557 34.15 -3.38 -11.58
C ASP A 557 33.84 -4.87 -11.33
N ARG A 558 33.69 -5.27 -10.06
CA ARG A 558 33.31 -6.65 -9.68
C ARG A 558 31.87 -7.00 -10.02
N TYR A 559 31.00 -6.01 -10.16
CA TYR A 559 29.63 -6.22 -10.60
C TYR A 559 29.55 -6.22 -12.12
N ARG A 560 30.31 -5.35 -12.80
CA ARG A 560 30.35 -5.31 -14.26
C ARG A 560 30.98 -6.58 -14.85
N ASP A 561 32.10 -7.02 -14.30
CA ASP A 561 32.91 -8.15 -14.78
C ASP A 561 33.20 -9.11 -13.61
N PRO A 562 32.21 -9.89 -13.15
CA PRO A 562 32.35 -10.75 -11.98
C PRO A 562 33.25 -11.96 -12.22
N ASP A 563 33.96 -12.37 -11.17
CA ASP A 563 34.64 -13.65 -11.13
C ASP A 563 33.61 -14.82 -11.16
N PRO A 564 33.92 -15.95 -11.82
CA PRO A 564 33.03 -17.11 -11.83
C PRO A 564 32.68 -17.61 -10.43
N GLY A 565 31.42 -18.01 -10.21
CA GLY A 565 30.96 -18.56 -8.93
C GLY A 565 30.58 -17.52 -7.87
N VAL A 566 30.78 -16.23 -8.14
CA VAL A 566 30.38 -15.15 -7.23
C VAL A 566 28.91 -14.80 -7.47
N PHE A 567 28.14 -14.74 -6.39
CA PHE A 567 26.78 -14.23 -6.38
C PHE A 567 26.64 -13.16 -5.29
N ALA A 568 25.98 -12.06 -5.63
CA ALA A 568 25.78 -10.90 -4.75
C ALA A 568 24.43 -10.98 -4.01
N PRO A 569 24.34 -10.45 -2.79
CA PRO A 569 23.07 -10.32 -2.10
C PRO A 569 22.22 -9.21 -2.73
N LEU A 570 20.93 -9.47 -2.89
CA LEU A 570 19.96 -8.49 -3.38
C LEU A 570 19.63 -7.46 -2.30
N ARG A 571 19.63 -6.16 -2.68
CA ARG A 571 19.44 -5.04 -1.75
C ARG A 571 18.37 -4.06 -2.23
N MET A 572 17.75 -3.36 -1.28
CA MET A 572 16.94 -2.16 -1.53
C MET A 572 17.57 -0.97 -0.81
N VAL A 573 17.60 0.20 -1.46
CA VAL A 573 17.95 1.45 -0.79
C VAL A 573 16.75 1.94 0.03
N ILE A 574 17.01 2.44 1.24
CA ILE A 574 15.98 3.04 2.10
C ILE A 574 16.38 4.43 2.64
N ASN A 575 17.67 4.78 2.59
CA ASN A 575 18.15 6.12 2.89
C ASN A 575 19.36 6.44 2.01
N ARG A 576 19.39 7.63 1.40
CA ARG A 576 20.53 8.10 0.58
C ARG A 576 21.60 8.84 1.39
N GLY A 577 21.39 8.99 2.70
CA GLY A 577 22.23 9.69 3.64
C GLY A 577 22.06 11.20 3.58
N TYR A 578 22.10 11.85 4.74
CA TYR A 578 21.93 13.29 4.92
C TYR A 578 22.66 13.76 6.17
N THR A 579 22.72 15.08 6.38
CA THR A 579 23.29 15.68 7.59
C THR A 579 22.19 16.43 8.32
N VAL A 580 21.95 16.08 9.58
CA VAL A 580 20.97 16.76 10.44
C VAL A 580 21.48 18.17 10.72
N PRO A 581 20.74 19.24 10.34
CA PRO A 581 21.27 20.60 10.38
C PRO A 581 21.64 21.09 11.79
N GLU A 582 20.83 20.80 12.80
CA GLU A 582 21.06 21.28 14.18
C GLU A 582 22.28 20.64 14.85
N THR A 583 22.45 19.33 14.69
CA THR A 583 23.51 18.58 15.37
C THR A 583 24.78 18.49 14.52
N GLY A 584 24.67 18.65 13.20
CA GLY A 584 25.73 18.35 12.24
C GLY A 584 26.05 16.86 12.12
N GLU A 585 25.23 15.99 12.74
CA GLU A 585 25.39 14.55 12.67
C GLU A 585 25.14 14.04 11.25
N ARG A 586 25.93 13.06 10.82
CA ARG A 586 25.80 12.44 9.51
C ARG A 586 25.00 11.15 9.63
N VAL A 587 23.80 11.13 9.05
CA VAL A 587 23.07 9.90 8.78
C VAL A 587 23.64 9.27 7.50
N PRO A 588 24.12 8.02 7.57
CA PRO A 588 24.76 7.36 6.44
C PRO A 588 23.74 6.89 5.40
N PHE A 589 24.24 6.54 4.21
CA PHE A 589 23.46 5.77 3.25
C PHE A 589 23.05 4.43 3.88
N GLU A 590 21.79 4.04 3.72
CA GLU A 590 21.25 2.78 4.23
C GLU A 590 20.59 1.96 3.12
N SER A 591 20.89 0.66 3.15
CA SER A 591 20.21 -0.34 2.32
C SER A 591 19.92 -1.59 3.14
N VAL A 592 18.87 -2.30 2.76
CA VAL A 592 18.47 -3.56 3.38
C VAL A 592 18.69 -4.72 2.42
N GLU A 593 19.16 -5.86 2.91
CA GLU A 593 19.14 -7.11 2.15
C GLU A 593 17.67 -7.53 1.95
N THR A 594 17.22 -7.62 0.70
CA THR A 594 15.86 -8.06 0.33
C THR A 594 15.83 -9.51 -0.12
N GLY A 595 16.98 -10.08 -0.46
CA GLY A 595 17.09 -11.49 -0.84
C GLY A 595 16.81 -12.47 0.30
N ARG A 596 16.84 -12.05 1.57
CA ARG A 596 16.53 -12.93 2.71
C ARG A 596 15.09 -13.44 2.62
N LEU A 597 14.91 -14.72 2.91
CA LEU A 597 13.62 -15.41 2.81
C LEU A 597 13.03 -15.66 4.20
N ARG A 598 11.78 -15.24 4.39
CA ARG A 598 11.05 -15.44 5.65
C ARG A 598 10.32 -16.78 5.65
N TYR A 599 10.47 -17.56 6.72
CA TYR A 599 9.69 -18.80 6.90
C TYR A 599 8.37 -18.51 7.60
N GLY A 600 7.28 -19.11 7.14
CA GLY A 600 5.96 -18.95 7.73
C GLY A 600 4.90 -19.79 7.05
N ASN A 601 3.63 -19.53 7.36
CA ASN A 601 2.48 -20.11 6.66
C ASN A 601 1.77 -18.97 5.91
N GLY A 602 1.70 -19.03 4.59
CA GLY A 602 1.13 -17.96 3.77
C GLY A 602 -0.39 -18.05 3.57
N ASN A 603 -1.07 -18.99 4.23
CA ASN A 603 -2.49 -19.23 4.04
C ASN A 603 -3.29 -18.31 4.96
N PRO A 604 -4.09 -17.37 4.43
CA PRO A 604 -4.87 -16.42 5.24
C PRO A 604 -5.94 -17.09 6.12
N ASP A 605 -6.30 -18.34 5.85
CA ASP A 605 -7.23 -19.12 6.69
C ASP A 605 -6.53 -19.84 7.86
N SER A 606 -5.19 -19.80 7.92
CA SER A 606 -4.39 -20.43 8.97
C SER A 606 -4.30 -19.53 10.22
N PRO A 607 -4.41 -20.09 11.44
CA PRO A 607 -4.14 -19.33 12.67
C PRO A 607 -2.65 -18.97 12.83
N ALA A 608 -1.77 -19.54 12.01
CA ALA A 608 -0.35 -19.22 11.97
C ALA A 608 0.00 -18.38 10.72
N TYR A 609 -0.99 -17.69 10.14
CA TYR A 609 -0.81 -16.88 8.94
C TYR A 609 0.29 -15.85 9.12
N ASP A 610 1.15 -15.77 8.11
CA ASP A 610 2.21 -14.80 7.97
C ASP A 610 2.17 -14.28 6.54
N SER A 611 1.52 -13.14 6.37
CA SER A 611 1.42 -12.45 5.07
C SER A 611 2.76 -12.14 4.40
N LEU A 612 3.87 -12.13 5.15
CA LEU A 612 5.22 -11.87 4.66
C LEU A 612 6.04 -13.16 4.40
N ALA A 613 5.48 -14.34 4.61
CA ALA A 613 6.18 -15.61 4.39
C ALA A 613 6.68 -15.72 2.94
N ASP A 614 7.92 -16.15 2.74
CA ASP A 614 8.45 -16.53 1.42
C ASP A 614 8.60 -18.05 1.29
N VAL A 615 8.78 -18.76 2.41
CA VAL A 615 9.07 -20.20 2.47
C VAL A 615 8.16 -20.89 3.48
N HIS A 616 7.62 -22.05 3.10
CA HIS A 616 6.93 -22.95 4.02
C HIS A 616 7.54 -24.36 3.93
N ALA A 617 8.08 -24.86 5.04
CA ALA A 617 8.52 -26.24 5.15
C ALA A 617 7.41 -27.09 5.79
N SER A 618 6.93 -28.09 5.06
CA SER A 618 5.84 -28.98 5.47
C SER A 618 6.32 -30.42 5.56
N PRO A 619 6.88 -30.86 6.71
CA PRO A 619 7.29 -32.25 6.90
C PRO A 619 6.12 -33.23 6.78
N SER A 620 4.89 -32.81 7.10
CA SER A 620 3.69 -33.65 6.95
C SER A 620 3.34 -33.99 5.50
N THR A 621 3.88 -33.26 4.53
CA THR A 621 3.67 -33.51 3.10
C THR A 621 5.00 -33.70 2.35
N ASP A 622 6.10 -33.88 3.09
CA ASP A 622 7.46 -34.03 2.57
C ASP A 622 7.80 -32.98 1.51
N ALA A 623 7.48 -31.71 1.80
CA ALA A 623 7.65 -30.63 0.85
C ALA A 623 8.16 -29.32 1.46
N ILE A 624 8.87 -28.54 0.64
CA ILE A 624 9.23 -27.15 0.91
C ILE A 624 8.73 -26.29 -0.25
N GLU A 625 7.93 -25.29 0.07
CA GLU A 625 7.33 -24.36 -0.87
C GLU A 625 8.00 -22.99 -0.75
N VAL A 626 8.28 -22.36 -1.89
CA VAL A 626 8.95 -21.07 -1.98
C VAL A 626 8.17 -20.19 -2.95
N ARG A 627 7.93 -18.92 -2.59
CA ARG A 627 7.44 -17.88 -3.51
C ARG A 627 8.44 -16.74 -3.61
N LEU A 628 8.70 -16.28 -4.83
CA LEU A 628 9.70 -15.27 -5.16
C LEU A 628 9.01 -14.10 -5.87
N PRO A 629 9.00 -12.88 -5.30
CA PRO A 629 8.40 -11.73 -5.94
C PRO A 629 9.03 -11.47 -7.31
N TRP A 630 8.23 -11.16 -8.33
CA TRP A 630 8.73 -10.93 -9.69
C TRP A 630 9.86 -9.89 -9.77
N LEU A 631 9.70 -8.77 -9.05
CA LEU A 631 10.72 -7.72 -9.05
C LEU A 631 12.03 -8.16 -8.38
N LEU A 632 12.00 -9.14 -7.47
CA LEU A 632 13.22 -9.69 -6.84
C LEU A 632 14.09 -10.41 -7.87
N LEU A 633 13.46 -10.92 -8.93
CA LEU A 633 14.09 -11.61 -10.06
C LEU A 633 14.34 -10.67 -11.26
N ASN A 634 14.33 -9.35 -11.03
CA ASN A 634 14.43 -8.31 -12.06
C ASN A 634 13.36 -8.42 -13.18
N VAL A 635 12.21 -9.04 -12.90
CA VAL A 635 11.07 -9.07 -13.82
C VAL A 635 10.26 -7.79 -13.62
N ALA A 636 10.40 -6.86 -14.57
CA ALA A 636 9.80 -5.53 -14.53
C ALA A 636 8.31 -5.52 -14.94
N ASP A 637 7.89 -6.50 -15.76
CA ASP A 637 6.48 -6.76 -16.09
C ASP A 637 6.27 -8.25 -16.39
N PRO A 638 5.80 -9.05 -15.41
CA PRO A 638 5.55 -10.48 -15.62
C PRO A 638 4.38 -10.73 -16.60
N SER A 639 3.42 -9.81 -16.70
CA SER A 639 2.26 -9.95 -17.60
C SER A 639 2.62 -10.00 -19.08
N ARG A 640 3.83 -9.53 -19.42
CA ARG A 640 4.43 -9.55 -20.76
C ARG A 640 5.74 -10.31 -20.84
N ARG A 641 6.15 -11.00 -19.77
CA ARG A 641 7.47 -11.64 -19.63
C ARG A 641 8.63 -10.68 -19.95
N ARG A 642 8.60 -9.49 -19.37
CA ARG A 642 9.66 -8.48 -19.53
C ARG A 642 10.49 -8.39 -18.28
N ARG A 643 11.81 -8.52 -18.45
CA ARG A 643 12.82 -8.32 -17.42
C ARG A 643 13.68 -7.10 -17.72
N LEU A 644 14.46 -6.66 -16.74
CA LEU A 644 15.51 -5.67 -16.98
C LEU A 644 16.52 -6.23 -17.99
N GLY A 645 16.94 -5.38 -18.94
CA GLY A 645 17.95 -5.71 -19.95
C GLY A 645 19.39 -5.61 -19.42
N ASP A 646 20.37 -5.57 -20.33
CA ASP A 646 21.77 -5.31 -19.97
C ASP A 646 22.01 -3.83 -19.62
N PHE A 647 21.58 -3.42 -18.44
CA PHE A 647 21.64 -2.03 -17.98
C PHE A 647 23.06 -1.44 -17.93
N TRP A 648 24.11 -2.26 -17.87
CA TRP A 648 25.50 -1.80 -17.98
C TRP A 648 25.85 -1.23 -19.35
N ASN A 649 25.16 -1.69 -20.40
CA ASN A 649 25.38 -1.29 -21.79
C ASN A 649 24.25 -0.40 -22.32
N GLU A 650 23.00 -0.64 -21.91
CA GLU A 650 21.81 -0.02 -22.49
C GLU A 650 21.08 0.94 -21.56
N GLY A 651 21.41 0.95 -20.27
CA GLY A 651 20.70 1.71 -19.24
C GLY A 651 19.54 0.96 -18.60
N LEU A 652 19.02 1.49 -17.48
CA LEU A 652 17.99 0.82 -16.67
C LEU A 652 16.60 0.79 -17.31
N ASP A 653 16.33 1.71 -18.24
CA ASP A 653 15.06 1.79 -18.98
C ASP A 653 14.98 0.76 -20.12
N ALA A 654 16.05 -0.01 -20.35
CA ALA A 654 16.07 -1.09 -21.32
C ALA A 654 15.43 -2.35 -20.72
N TYR A 655 14.47 -2.92 -21.45
CA TYR A 655 13.78 -4.13 -21.07
C TYR A 655 13.93 -5.20 -22.16
N GLU A 656 14.13 -6.43 -21.73
CA GLU A 656 14.22 -7.60 -22.61
C GLU A 656 13.05 -8.55 -22.34
N THR A 657 12.58 -9.22 -23.39
CA THR A 657 11.58 -10.29 -23.26
C THR A 657 12.27 -11.62 -22.99
N PHE A 658 11.68 -12.46 -22.16
CA PHE A 658 12.11 -13.84 -21.95
C PHE A 658 10.97 -14.81 -22.28
N GLU A 659 11.31 -16.01 -22.77
CA GLU A 659 10.32 -17.02 -23.14
C GLU A 659 10.01 -17.98 -21.99
N ALA A 660 11.04 -18.33 -21.22
CA ALA A 660 10.97 -19.27 -20.12
C ALA A 660 11.99 -18.92 -19.02
N ILE A 661 11.81 -19.54 -17.87
CA ILE A 661 12.71 -19.54 -16.72
C ILE A 661 13.23 -20.96 -16.58
N GLU A 662 14.54 -21.11 -16.63
CA GLU A 662 15.20 -22.38 -16.38
C GLU A 662 15.32 -22.58 -14.87
N VAL A 663 14.74 -23.67 -14.35
CA VAL A 663 14.70 -23.98 -12.93
C VAL A 663 15.38 -25.32 -12.68
N ALA A 664 16.44 -25.34 -11.88
CA ALA A 664 17.08 -26.56 -11.41
C ALA A 664 17.12 -26.57 -9.88
N ALA A 665 16.96 -27.75 -9.27
CA ALA A 665 17.09 -27.91 -7.82
C ALA A 665 18.16 -28.93 -7.48
N ALA A 666 18.83 -28.73 -6.36
CA ALA A 666 19.79 -29.68 -5.81
C ALA A 666 19.80 -29.69 -4.28
N SER A 667 20.26 -30.80 -3.71
CA SER A 667 20.51 -30.97 -2.27
C SER A 667 21.99 -31.25 -2.04
N TYR A 668 22.51 -30.83 -0.89
CA TYR A 668 23.89 -31.11 -0.49
C TYR A 668 24.06 -31.06 1.04
N VAL A 669 25.18 -31.60 1.52
CA VAL A 669 25.56 -31.54 2.94
C VAL A 669 26.40 -30.28 3.18
N PRO A 670 25.96 -29.33 4.04
CA PRO A 670 26.80 -28.19 4.39
C PRO A 670 28.00 -28.60 5.26
N ALA A 671 29.17 -28.05 4.96
CA ALA A 671 30.40 -28.22 5.73
C ALA A 671 30.54 -27.18 6.86
N ASP A 672 29.83 -26.07 6.75
CA ASP A 672 29.90 -24.91 7.65
C ASP A 672 28.58 -24.12 7.68
N ALA A 673 28.53 -23.05 8.50
CA ALA A 673 27.34 -22.21 8.65
C ALA A 673 27.08 -21.33 7.42
N GLU A 674 28.15 -20.97 6.71
CA GLU A 674 28.13 -20.24 5.44
C GLU A 674 27.50 -21.06 4.31
N GLY A 675 27.33 -22.37 4.52
CA GLY A 675 26.63 -23.28 3.65
C GLY A 675 27.48 -23.81 2.52
N THR A 676 28.81 -23.79 2.65
CA THR A 676 29.75 -24.42 1.73
C THR A 676 29.43 -25.91 1.63
N ALA A 677 29.42 -26.49 0.42
CA ALA A 677 29.14 -27.90 0.24
C ALA A 677 30.31 -28.78 0.71
N THR A 678 29.98 -29.89 1.36
CA THR A 678 30.97 -30.92 1.73
C THR A 678 31.51 -31.58 0.45
N ALA A 679 32.84 -31.68 0.35
CA ALA A 679 33.49 -32.30 -0.79
C ALA A 679 33.14 -33.80 -0.91
N LEU A 680 32.73 -34.22 -2.11
CA LEU A 680 32.40 -35.62 -2.43
C LEU A 680 33.40 -36.21 -3.43
N ASP A 681 33.57 -37.53 -3.42
CA ASP A 681 34.30 -38.26 -4.47
C ASP A 681 33.40 -38.48 -5.70
N ALA A 682 32.95 -37.38 -6.30
CA ALA A 682 32.00 -37.32 -7.41
C ALA A 682 32.27 -36.09 -8.30
N PRO A 683 31.70 -36.01 -9.52
CA PRO A 683 31.89 -34.85 -10.40
C PRO A 683 31.40 -33.52 -9.81
N THR A 684 30.44 -33.56 -8.88
CA THR A 684 29.89 -32.41 -8.15
C THR A 684 29.78 -32.74 -6.67
N ASN A 685 29.73 -31.73 -5.80
CA ASN A 685 29.49 -31.88 -4.36
C ASN A 685 28.00 -31.93 -3.99
N LEU A 686 27.14 -32.25 -4.96
CA LEU A 686 25.70 -32.39 -4.78
C LEU A 686 25.35 -33.83 -4.40
N THR A 687 24.42 -33.98 -3.47
CA THR A 687 23.88 -35.30 -3.08
C THR A 687 22.75 -35.74 -4.00
N HIS A 688 21.90 -34.81 -4.45
CA HIS A 688 20.87 -35.07 -5.44
C HIS A 688 20.59 -33.81 -6.26
N ALA A 689 20.05 -33.98 -7.47
CA ALA A 689 19.61 -32.87 -8.32
C ALA A 689 18.41 -33.29 -9.17
N VAL A 690 17.51 -32.35 -9.43
CA VAL A 690 16.32 -32.55 -10.27
C VAL A 690 16.30 -31.49 -11.37
N PRO A 691 16.19 -31.89 -12.66
CA PRO A 691 16.07 -33.27 -13.17
C PRO A 691 17.31 -34.15 -12.99
N GLY A 692 18.51 -33.57 -12.96
CA GLY A 692 19.76 -34.33 -12.79
C GLY A 692 20.99 -33.52 -13.15
N VAL A 693 22.15 -34.18 -13.18
CA VAL A 693 23.45 -33.58 -13.55
C VAL A 693 24.03 -34.28 -14.77
N ALA A 694 24.53 -33.52 -15.74
CA ALA A 694 25.27 -34.03 -16.88
C ALA A 694 26.57 -33.23 -17.07
N ASP A 695 27.72 -33.91 -17.09
CA ASP A 695 29.04 -33.28 -17.28
C ASP A 695 29.35 -32.13 -16.29
N GLY A 696 28.81 -32.20 -15.06
CA GLY A 696 28.96 -31.17 -14.03
C GLY A 696 27.97 -29.99 -14.16
N GLU A 697 27.06 -30.03 -15.12
CA GLU A 697 25.98 -29.06 -15.31
C GLU A 697 24.64 -29.61 -14.81
N LEU A 698 23.91 -28.83 -14.01
CA LEU A 698 22.54 -29.15 -13.61
C LEU A 698 21.64 -28.98 -14.83
N ARG A 699 20.84 -30.01 -15.11
CA ARG A 699 19.71 -29.89 -16.03
C ARG A 699 18.64 -29.03 -15.39
N SER A 700 17.83 -28.37 -16.21
CA SER A 700 16.74 -27.51 -15.77
C SER A 700 15.40 -27.97 -16.33
N LEU A 701 14.35 -27.69 -15.57
CA LEU A 701 12.98 -27.58 -16.06
C LEU A 701 12.80 -26.19 -16.70
N SER A 702 12.34 -26.15 -17.94
CA SER A 702 11.99 -24.89 -18.60
C SER A 702 10.53 -24.54 -18.31
N PHE A 703 10.30 -23.48 -17.53
CA PHE A 703 8.97 -23.00 -17.16
C PHE A 703 8.63 -21.72 -17.94
N ALA A 704 7.52 -21.72 -18.69
CA ALA A 704 7.05 -20.54 -19.42
C ALA A 704 5.87 -19.88 -18.67
N PRO A 705 6.07 -18.75 -17.95
CA PRO A 705 5.00 -18.11 -17.19
C PRO A 705 3.85 -17.64 -18.09
N PRO A 706 2.58 -17.69 -17.68
CA PRO A 706 1.49 -17.16 -18.50
C PRO A 706 1.65 -15.64 -18.75
N THR A 707 1.04 -15.14 -19.82
CA THR A 707 0.93 -13.69 -20.10
C THR A 707 -0.53 -13.26 -19.98
N TRP A 708 -0.77 -12.00 -19.61
CA TRP A 708 -2.14 -11.50 -19.45
C TRP A 708 -2.28 -9.99 -19.74
N ASP A 709 -3.50 -9.60 -20.07
CA ASP A 709 -3.93 -8.19 -20.18
C ASP A 709 -4.87 -7.78 -19.04
N ARG A 710 -5.42 -8.75 -18.30
CA ARG A 710 -6.29 -8.53 -17.15
C ARG A 710 -5.96 -9.58 -16.10
N PRO A 711 -5.40 -9.20 -14.94
CA PRO A 711 -5.13 -10.15 -13.87
C PRO A 711 -6.44 -10.69 -13.31
N ALA A 712 -6.47 -11.97 -12.98
CA ALA A 712 -7.53 -12.58 -12.19
C ALA A 712 -7.18 -12.45 -10.70
N TYR A 713 -8.17 -12.09 -9.88
CA TYR A 713 -7.98 -11.85 -8.45
C TYR A 713 -9.26 -12.11 -7.66
N ALA A 714 -9.09 -12.30 -6.34
CA ALA A 714 -10.15 -12.30 -5.34
C ALA A 714 -9.96 -11.14 -4.36
N GLU A 715 -11.05 -10.56 -3.90
CA GLU A 715 -11.05 -9.55 -2.83
C GLU A 715 -11.01 -10.26 -1.47
N ARG A 716 -10.12 -9.84 -0.57
CA ARG A 716 -10.08 -10.36 0.81
C ARG A 716 -9.88 -9.22 1.80
N LEU A 717 -10.69 -9.19 2.86
CA LEU A 717 -10.45 -8.29 3.99
C LEU A 717 -9.22 -8.79 4.76
N LYS A 718 -8.22 -7.93 4.92
CA LYS A 718 -6.99 -8.23 5.67
C LYS A 718 -7.27 -8.31 7.17
N GLU A 719 -6.36 -8.93 7.91
CA GLU A 719 -6.41 -8.92 9.38
C GLU A 719 -6.41 -7.49 9.94
N SER A 720 -5.71 -6.56 9.28
CA SER A 720 -5.71 -5.14 9.63
C SER A 720 -7.10 -4.49 9.58
N GLY A 721 -7.96 -4.90 8.66
CA GLY A 721 -9.33 -4.41 8.58
C GLY A 721 -10.14 -4.69 9.85
N ARG A 722 -9.95 -5.86 10.46
CA ARG A 722 -10.64 -6.23 11.71
C ARG A 722 -10.14 -5.41 12.89
N ALA A 723 -8.83 -5.25 13.04
CA ALA A 723 -8.23 -4.45 14.10
C ALA A 723 -8.66 -2.96 14.01
N VAL A 724 -8.73 -2.42 12.80
CA VAL A 724 -9.27 -1.06 12.57
C VAL A 724 -10.75 -0.98 12.93
N GLY A 725 -11.55 -1.97 12.56
CA GLY A 725 -12.97 -2.02 12.94
C GLY A 725 -13.18 -2.06 14.46
N GLU A 726 -12.38 -2.84 15.18
CA GLU A 726 -12.43 -2.92 16.64
C GLU A 726 -12.10 -1.58 17.31
N VAL A 727 -11.05 -0.87 16.86
CA VAL A 727 -10.76 0.47 17.42
C VAL A 727 -11.83 1.48 17.04
N PHE A 728 -12.37 1.44 15.82
CA PHE A 728 -13.45 2.33 15.41
C PHE A 728 -14.71 2.11 16.27
N GLU A 729 -15.08 0.86 16.54
CA GLU A 729 -16.16 0.51 17.46
C GLU A 729 -15.97 1.15 18.84
N ARG A 730 -14.75 1.08 19.41
CA ARG A 730 -14.45 1.70 20.73
C ARG A 730 -14.76 3.20 20.77
N TYR A 731 -14.61 3.90 19.65
CA TYR A 731 -14.85 5.34 19.54
C TYR A 731 -16.25 5.70 19.01
N THR A 732 -17.18 4.75 18.87
CA THR A 732 -18.59 5.04 18.54
C THR A 732 -19.38 5.66 19.70
N GLY A 733 -19.00 5.36 20.95
CA GLY A 733 -19.76 5.74 22.15
C GLY A 733 -19.15 6.83 23.03
N ARG A 734 -18.07 7.49 22.57
CA ARG A 734 -17.45 8.65 23.23
C ARG A 734 -17.94 10.00 22.68
N GLU A 735 -18.99 9.99 21.86
CA GLU A 735 -19.67 11.18 21.29
C GLU A 735 -20.63 11.86 22.28
#